data_AF-A0A3A0CK17-F1
#
_entry.id   AF-A0A3A0CK17-F1
#
_cell.length_a   1.000
_cell.length_b   1.000
_cell.length_c   1.000
_cell.angle_alpha   90.00
_cell.angle_beta   90.00
_cell.angle_gamma   90.00
#
_symmetry.space_group_name_H-M   'P 1'
#
loop_
_entity.id
_entity.type
_entity.pdbx_description
1 polymer ?
#
loop_
_entity_poly.entity_id
_entity_poly.type
_entity_poly.pdbx_seq_one_letter_code
_entity_poly.pdbx_strand_id
1 'polypeptide(L)'
;MPRHFLGPVSAAILALWAPAFAQSSFVNWETPHVRPMDMTPDGTKLLAVNTADNRLEIFDITGGAPAKLGAVPVGLDPVSVRARTSDEAWVINHISDDVSIVSLSTMNVVRTLRTEDEPCDVVFGGAPVRAFVSCSAANSVLVFDPANLDAAPTRLAILGEDPRAMAYSAARNEVYVAVFESGNRSTILGGGSTIGGGFPPNVVSDPAGPYGGVNPPPNDGANFKPPQNLLNPPPPPVGLIVRKNALGEWRDDNNGDWTDLVSGPQAALSGRPVGWDLYDHDVAIIDAATLDVSYATGAMNICMALAVHPSGEVTMVGTDATNEIRYEPVLRGRFLRVNFARVDPAGPSLVDIADLNPHLTYGTDIPFVPIPQEDRDLSIGDPRGIAWNADGSRGYVTGMGSNNVIVIDSTGGRAGLSYSIEVGEGPTGVVFDDARDRLYVLNKFAATVSTIDTTAETEILPRVPLHDPTTLPVKSGRKHLYDTHRNSGLGHIACASCHVDARMDRLAWDLGDPAGEMKEFTNYSGTSCPSADCQNCPDGGCQDWHPMKGPMTTQTLQDIIGKEPHHWRGDRDGLEEFAEAFLVLQGADGPLPPADMQQFESFLSTIHFPPNPYRNFDNTLPTSLALPGHYTTGRFGPAGQPLPNGNAVNGLTAYRTGGLDGVNCVTCHTLPTGAGTNTALVGITFQNIPAGPNGELHLALVSVDGSTNISMKVPQLRNQYDKVGFETTQLMNTAGFGYLHDGSVDSIARFLNEPVFNVTSDQMTADLVALMVAFSGSDFPPRTALEPPGVAGKDTHAAVGWQTTLRDAGNPEPGQLTLISNMIAVANTNKVGLVVKGVQGGVARGWRYSGGNIFQSDRAAETMSAAALQASAAPGSELTYTVVPKGSETRIGIDRDLDGHFDRDELDQCGDPANAASTPGNIGVDIDQDFDEDLDDVSAFTAALVGMPMSPAHLVRSDLNCDEAVNGLDIQPMVDVLLGL
;
A
#
# COMPACT_ATOMS: atom_id res chain seq x y z
N MET A 1 -26.82 0.70 59.94
CA MET A 1 -27.39 -0.58 60.43
C MET A 1 -28.78 -0.31 60.99
N PRO A 2 -29.76 -1.25 60.91
CA PRO A 2 -29.66 -2.69 60.60
C PRO A 2 -30.36 -3.10 59.27
N ARG A 3 -29.73 -3.95 58.43
CA ARG A 3 -29.87 -5.43 58.27
C ARG A 3 -31.25 -5.93 57.80
N HIS A 4 -31.36 -6.43 56.56
CA HIS A 4 -31.27 -7.87 56.24
C HIS A 4 -31.31 -8.19 54.73
N PHE A 5 -30.59 -9.25 54.39
CA PHE A 5 -30.31 -9.92 53.10
C PHE A 5 -31.52 -10.25 52.21
N LEU A 6 -31.31 -10.22 50.89
CA LEU A 6 -31.73 -11.24 49.91
C LEU A 6 -30.84 -11.10 48.65
N GLY A 7 -30.24 -12.21 48.20
CA GLY A 7 -29.22 -12.25 47.15
C GLY A 7 -29.76 -12.07 45.73
N PRO A 8 -28.89 -11.79 44.75
CA PRO A 8 -29.30 -11.66 43.36
C PRO A 8 -29.55 -13.03 42.74
N VAL A 9 -30.70 -13.12 42.07
CA VAL A 9 -31.09 -14.23 41.20
C VAL A 9 -30.12 -14.30 40.04
N SER A 10 -29.44 -15.43 39.88
CA SER A 10 -28.65 -15.74 38.68
C SER A 10 -29.58 -15.79 37.46
N ALA A 11 -29.54 -14.76 36.62
CA ALA A 11 -30.00 -14.85 35.25
C ALA A 11 -28.91 -15.57 34.45
N ALA A 12 -29.14 -16.86 34.16
CA ALA A 12 -28.32 -17.60 33.23
C ALA A 12 -28.53 -17.02 31.83
N ILE A 13 -27.59 -16.19 31.37
CA ILE A 13 -27.46 -15.85 29.95
C ILE A 13 -26.96 -17.11 29.27
N LEU A 14 -27.84 -17.74 28.48
CA LEU A 14 -27.45 -18.73 27.47
C LEU A 14 -26.53 -18.01 26.48
N ALA A 15 -25.22 -18.14 26.67
CA ALA A 15 -24.25 -17.90 25.62
C ALA A 15 -24.54 -18.92 24.52
N LEU A 16 -25.23 -18.47 23.47
CA LEU A 16 -25.19 -19.13 22.18
C LEU A 16 -23.72 -19.14 21.78
N TRP A 17 -23.10 -20.31 21.84
CA TRP A 17 -21.79 -20.55 21.26
C TRP A 17 -21.95 -20.32 19.75
N ALA A 18 -21.56 -19.14 19.28
CA ALA A 18 -21.21 -18.97 17.89
C ALA A 18 -20.09 -19.98 17.57
N PRO A 19 -20.20 -20.79 16.51
CA PRO A 19 -19.08 -21.60 16.08
C PRO A 19 -17.90 -20.67 15.83
N ALA A 20 -16.70 -21.12 16.20
CA ALA A 20 -15.46 -20.40 15.95
C ALA A 20 -15.47 -19.89 14.49
N PHE A 21 -15.47 -18.56 14.32
CA PHE A 21 -15.42 -17.93 13.01
C PHE A 21 -14.29 -18.58 12.22
N ALA A 22 -14.63 -19.16 11.06
CA ALA A 22 -13.63 -19.55 10.08
C ALA A 22 -12.72 -18.34 9.86
N GLN A 23 -11.41 -18.58 9.90
CA GLN A 23 -10.42 -17.58 9.49
C GLN A 23 -10.87 -17.00 8.14
N SER A 24 -11.12 -15.69 8.08
CA SER A 24 -11.66 -15.06 6.88
C SER A 24 -10.75 -15.37 5.68
N SER A 25 -11.34 -15.79 4.57
CA SER A 25 -10.64 -16.13 3.32
C SER A 25 -10.09 -14.92 2.56
N PHE A 26 -10.30 -13.70 3.07
CA PHE A 26 -9.79 -12.45 2.52
C PHE A 26 -8.39 -12.14 3.07
N VAL A 27 -7.46 -11.78 2.19
CA VAL A 27 -6.12 -11.30 2.53
C VAL A 27 -6.05 -9.82 2.19
N ASN A 28 -5.71 -8.98 3.17
CA ASN A 28 -5.61 -7.54 2.98
C ASN A 28 -4.15 -7.14 2.75
N TRP A 29 -3.81 -6.60 1.58
CA TRP A 29 -2.51 -5.99 1.30
C TRP A 29 -2.54 -4.46 1.37
N GLU A 30 -3.73 -3.88 1.57
CA GLU A 30 -3.98 -2.44 1.52
C GLU A 30 -3.38 -1.78 0.26
N THR A 31 -3.60 -2.42 -0.89
CA THR A 31 -3.04 -2.01 -2.18
C THR A 31 -3.60 -0.65 -2.64
N PRO A 32 -2.75 0.28 -3.13
CA PRO A 32 -3.19 1.60 -3.59
C PRO A 32 -3.81 1.59 -4.99
N HIS A 33 -4.89 2.35 -5.18
CA HIS A 33 -5.39 2.66 -6.53
C HIS A 33 -4.51 3.71 -7.20
N VAL A 34 -4.44 3.66 -8.53
CA VAL A 34 -3.73 4.65 -9.35
C VAL A 34 -4.68 5.29 -10.35
N ARG A 35 -5.26 4.51 -11.27
CA ARG A 35 -6.37 4.97 -12.10
C ARG A 35 -7.46 3.90 -12.20
N PRO A 36 -8.28 3.76 -11.15
CA PRO A 36 -9.14 2.60 -10.97
C PRO A 36 -10.44 2.65 -11.79
N MET A 37 -10.64 3.69 -12.60
CA MET A 37 -11.78 3.78 -13.54
C MET A 37 -11.36 4.39 -14.87
N ASP A 38 -12.09 4.03 -15.93
CA ASP A 38 -11.98 4.63 -17.25
C ASP A 38 -13.32 4.55 -18.00
N MET A 39 -13.50 5.37 -19.04
CA MET A 39 -14.66 5.33 -19.93
C MET A 39 -14.27 4.81 -21.30
N THR A 40 -15.12 3.99 -21.92
CA THR A 40 -14.85 3.52 -23.28
C THR A 40 -14.81 4.68 -24.28
N PRO A 41 -14.00 4.61 -25.35
CA PRO A 41 -13.88 5.68 -26.33
C PRO A 41 -15.18 6.12 -27.01
N ASP A 42 -16.20 5.28 -27.05
CA ASP A 42 -17.54 5.62 -27.57
C ASP A 42 -18.46 6.30 -26.55
N GLY A 43 -18.02 6.45 -25.30
CA GLY A 43 -18.79 7.06 -24.22
C GLY A 43 -20.02 6.27 -23.79
N THR A 44 -20.04 4.95 -24.03
CA THR A 44 -21.17 4.08 -23.69
C THR A 44 -20.97 3.26 -22.42
N LYS A 45 -19.72 2.97 -22.03
CA LYS A 45 -19.41 2.16 -20.85
C LYS A 45 -18.47 2.86 -19.88
N LEU A 46 -18.76 2.68 -18.60
CA LEU A 46 -17.84 2.98 -17.51
C LEU A 46 -17.23 1.66 -17.02
N LEU A 47 -15.92 1.68 -16.82
CA LEU A 47 -15.12 0.56 -16.34
C LEU A 47 -14.56 0.92 -14.97
N ALA A 48 -14.66 0.01 -14.00
CA ALA A 48 -14.12 0.21 -12.66
C ALA A 48 -13.44 -1.06 -12.13
N VAL A 49 -12.25 -0.93 -11.54
CA VAL A 49 -11.63 -2.06 -10.83
C VAL A 49 -12.28 -2.21 -9.46
N ASN A 50 -12.68 -3.44 -9.13
CA ASN A 50 -13.06 -3.84 -7.79
C ASN A 50 -11.89 -4.62 -7.18
N THR A 51 -10.98 -3.90 -6.53
CA THR A 51 -9.71 -4.43 -6.02
C THR A 51 -9.92 -5.56 -5.02
N ALA A 52 -10.83 -5.39 -4.06
CA ALA A 52 -11.10 -6.40 -3.03
C ALA A 52 -11.67 -7.70 -3.62
N ASP A 53 -12.37 -7.61 -4.75
CA ASP A 53 -13.00 -8.76 -5.40
C ASP A 53 -12.22 -9.33 -6.60
N ASN A 54 -11.09 -8.73 -6.97
CA ASN A 54 -10.26 -9.15 -8.11
C ASN A 54 -11.04 -9.13 -9.45
N ARG A 55 -11.81 -8.07 -9.69
CA ARG A 55 -12.67 -7.96 -10.87
C ARG A 55 -12.60 -6.61 -11.57
N LEU A 56 -12.86 -6.63 -12.86
CA LEU A 56 -13.29 -5.47 -13.63
C LEU A 56 -14.82 -5.41 -13.65
N GLU A 57 -15.41 -4.37 -13.09
CA GLU A 57 -16.84 -4.06 -13.14
C GLU A 57 -17.14 -3.18 -14.36
N ILE A 58 -18.24 -3.48 -15.07
CA ILE A 58 -18.58 -2.87 -16.35
C ILE A 58 -20.02 -2.34 -16.26
N PHE A 59 -20.21 -1.06 -16.58
CA PHE A 59 -21.50 -0.38 -16.51
C PHE A 59 -21.87 0.23 -17.87
N ASP A 60 -23.16 0.25 -18.19
CA ASP A 60 -23.73 1.12 -19.22
C ASP A 60 -24.00 2.49 -18.61
N ILE A 61 -23.59 3.54 -19.32
CA ILE A 61 -23.78 4.94 -18.90
C ILE A 61 -24.57 5.75 -19.92
N THR A 62 -25.28 5.07 -20.83
CA THR A 62 -26.07 5.76 -21.86
C THR A 62 -27.40 6.30 -21.32
N GLY A 63 -27.88 5.73 -20.20
CA GLY A 63 -29.07 6.14 -19.47
C GLY A 63 -28.81 7.17 -18.36
N GLY A 64 -29.53 7.03 -17.24
CA GLY A 64 -29.40 7.88 -16.06
C GLY A 64 -28.22 7.46 -15.17
N ALA A 65 -28.49 6.74 -14.09
CA ALA A 65 -27.44 6.15 -13.24
C ALA A 65 -26.69 5.03 -13.99
N PRO A 66 -25.40 4.79 -13.68
CA PRO A 66 -24.65 3.66 -14.24
C PRO A 66 -25.35 2.32 -13.99
N ALA A 67 -25.69 1.60 -15.06
CA ALA A 67 -26.37 0.31 -14.98
C ALA A 67 -25.37 -0.84 -15.15
N LYS A 68 -25.30 -1.78 -14.22
CA LYS A 68 -24.33 -2.87 -14.26
C LYS A 68 -24.58 -3.80 -15.45
N LEU A 69 -23.56 -3.99 -16.29
CA LEU A 69 -23.57 -4.93 -17.44
C LEU A 69 -22.97 -6.28 -17.06
N GLY A 70 -22.00 -6.31 -16.15
CA GLY A 70 -21.33 -7.54 -15.73
C GLY A 70 -19.99 -7.26 -15.07
N ALA A 71 -19.29 -8.34 -14.72
CA ALA A 71 -17.97 -8.26 -14.12
C ALA A 71 -17.05 -9.39 -14.60
N VAL A 72 -15.79 -9.09 -14.88
CA VAL A 72 -14.79 -10.04 -15.38
C VAL A 72 -13.74 -10.30 -14.30
N PRO A 73 -13.52 -11.55 -13.85
CA PRO A 73 -12.39 -11.90 -13.00
C PRO A 73 -11.05 -11.59 -13.68
N VAL A 74 -10.16 -10.90 -12.97
CA VAL A 74 -8.82 -10.52 -13.43
C VAL A 74 -7.76 -11.04 -12.45
N GLY A 75 -6.54 -10.49 -12.47
CA GLY A 75 -5.51 -10.78 -11.47
C GLY A 75 -5.83 -10.22 -10.09
N LEU A 76 -4.93 -10.50 -9.14
CA LEU A 76 -5.09 -10.09 -7.75
C LEU A 76 -4.84 -8.59 -7.57
N ASP A 77 -5.70 -7.96 -6.77
CA ASP A 77 -5.70 -6.53 -6.46
C ASP A 77 -5.51 -5.64 -7.71
N PRO A 78 -6.49 -5.59 -8.63
CA PRO A 78 -6.45 -4.68 -9.76
C PRO A 78 -6.50 -3.23 -9.29
N VAL A 79 -5.63 -2.37 -9.81
CA VAL A 79 -5.45 -0.97 -9.37
C VAL A 79 -5.72 0.08 -10.45
N SER A 80 -5.67 -0.35 -11.71
CA SER A 80 -5.91 0.52 -12.86
C SER A 80 -6.63 -0.20 -13.99
N VAL A 81 -7.42 0.56 -14.76
CA VAL A 81 -7.99 0.12 -16.04
C VAL A 81 -7.81 1.17 -17.12
N ARG A 82 -7.60 0.75 -18.37
CA ARG A 82 -7.75 1.59 -19.57
C ARG A 82 -8.52 0.90 -20.67
N ALA A 83 -9.48 1.60 -21.27
CA ALA A 83 -10.11 1.18 -22.51
C ALA A 83 -9.22 1.57 -23.69
N ARG A 84 -8.60 0.57 -24.37
CA ARG A 84 -7.86 0.80 -25.61
C ARG A 84 -8.80 1.03 -26.79
N THR A 85 -9.93 0.32 -26.79
CA THR A 85 -11.02 0.44 -27.76
C THR A 85 -12.36 0.31 -27.02
N SER A 86 -13.48 0.46 -27.73
CA SER A 86 -14.82 0.20 -27.15
C SER A 86 -15.05 -1.25 -26.70
N ASP A 87 -14.22 -2.20 -27.14
CA ASP A 87 -14.35 -3.62 -26.80
C ASP A 87 -13.16 -4.17 -26.02
N GLU A 88 -12.06 -3.44 -25.90
CA GLU A 88 -10.82 -3.96 -25.29
C GLU A 88 -10.36 -3.06 -24.14
N ALA A 89 -10.23 -3.65 -22.96
CA ALA A 89 -9.71 -3.01 -21.76
C ALA A 89 -8.45 -3.71 -21.25
N TRP A 90 -7.48 -2.93 -20.76
CA TRP A 90 -6.27 -3.42 -20.10
C TRP A 90 -6.40 -3.12 -18.61
N VAL A 91 -6.37 -4.16 -17.79
CA VAL A 91 -6.50 -4.08 -16.32
C VAL A 91 -5.17 -4.43 -15.70
N ILE A 92 -4.67 -3.56 -14.83
CA ILE A 92 -3.37 -3.69 -14.18
C ILE A 92 -3.56 -4.33 -12.81
N ASN A 93 -2.95 -5.50 -12.62
CA ASN A 93 -3.11 -6.30 -11.40
C ASN A 93 -1.82 -6.21 -10.58
N HIS A 94 -1.88 -5.45 -9.49
CA HIS A 94 -0.69 -5.04 -8.75
C HIS A 94 0.00 -6.22 -8.06
N ILE A 95 -0.77 -7.09 -7.38
CA ILE A 95 -0.22 -8.27 -6.69
C ILE A 95 0.10 -9.41 -7.66
N SER A 96 -0.55 -9.44 -8.83
CA SER A 96 -0.31 -10.46 -9.85
C SER A 96 0.88 -10.18 -10.77
N ASP A 97 1.51 -9.01 -10.64
CA ASP A 97 2.47 -8.41 -11.58
C ASP A 97 2.18 -8.73 -13.04
N ASP A 98 0.96 -8.42 -13.47
CA ASP A 98 0.54 -8.61 -14.83
C ASP A 98 -0.54 -7.63 -15.28
N VAL A 99 -0.84 -7.72 -16.57
CA VAL A 99 -1.96 -7.02 -17.21
C VAL A 99 -2.94 -8.05 -17.75
N SER A 100 -4.21 -7.98 -17.32
CA SER A 100 -5.31 -8.71 -17.96
C SER A 100 -5.85 -7.89 -19.14
N ILE A 101 -5.84 -8.46 -20.35
CA ILE A 101 -6.53 -7.91 -21.51
C ILE A 101 -7.91 -8.53 -21.57
N VAL A 102 -8.94 -7.69 -21.43
CA VAL A 102 -10.35 -8.09 -21.34
C VAL A 102 -11.06 -7.70 -22.63
N SER A 103 -11.84 -8.63 -23.18
CA SER A 103 -12.87 -8.29 -24.17
C SER A 103 -14.19 -7.98 -23.45
N LEU A 104 -14.75 -6.81 -23.73
CA LEU A 104 -15.96 -6.30 -23.10
C LEU A 104 -17.24 -6.90 -23.73
N SER A 105 -17.17 -7.41 -24.96
CA SER A 105 -18.28 -8.11 -25.62
C SER A 105 -18.40 -9.56 -25.19
N THR A 106 -17.28 -10.28 -25.02
CA THR A 106 -17.29 -11.67 -24.57
C THR A 106 -17.17 -11.82 -23.05
N MET A 107 -16.92 -10.71 -22.33
CA MET A 107 -16.86 -10.67 -20.86
C MET A 107 -15.82 -11.64 -20.26
N ASN A 108 -14.64 -11.74 -20.89
CA ASN A 108 -13.55 -12.58 -20.39
C ASN A 108 -12.16 -12.01 -20.66
N VAL A 109 -11.19 -12.46 -19.87
CA VAL A 109 -9.78 -12.23 -20.12
C VAL A 109 -9.36 -13.06 -21.34
N VAL A 110 -8.92 -12.39 -22.39
CA VAL A 110 -8.45 -13.02 -23.64
C VAL A 110 -6.94 -13.21 -23.64
N ARG A 111 -6.21 -12.49 -22.77
CA ARG A 111 -4.76 -12.61 -22.62
C ARG A 111 -4.29 -12.04 -21.28
N THR A 112 -3.20 -12.59 -20.75
CA THR A 112 -2.44 -12.02 -19.62
C THR A 112 -1.03 -11.68 -20.10
N LEU A 113 -0.53 -10.49 -19.76
CA LEU A 113 0.85 -10.07 -20.03
C LEU A 113 1.61 -9.93 -18.73
N ARG A 114 2.69 -10.70 -18.54
CA ARG A 114 3.54 -10.57 -17.36
C ARG A 114 4.31 -9.24 -17.37
N THR A 115 4.44 -8.60 -16.22
CA THR A 115 5.23 -7.38 -16.03
C THR A 115 6.39 -7.61 -15.06
N GLU A 116 7.15 -6.55 -14.80
CA GLU A 116 7.97 -6.47 -13.58
C GLU A 116 7.07 -6.18 -12.37
N ASP A 117 7.64 -6.29 -11.18
CA ASP A 117 6.95 -6.26 -9.89
C ASP A 117 6.12 -4.98 -9.68
N GLU A 118 4.92 -5.15 -9.11
CA GLU A 118 3.97 -4.08 -8.77
C GLU A 118 3.64 -3.12 -9.93
N PRO A 119 3.03 -3.59 -11.03
CA PRO A 119 2.55 -2.71 -12.09
C PRO A 119 1.43 -1.82 -11.56
N CYS A 120 1.40 -0.57 -12.03
CA CYS A 120 0.53 0.46 -11.45
C CYS A 120 -0.43 1.10 -12.45
N ASP A 121 -0.01 1.35 -13.69
CA ASP A 121 -0.86 2.00 -14.69
C ASP A 121 -0.47 1.59 -16.12
N VAL A 122 -1.32 1.91 -17.10
CA VAL A 122 -1.02 1.77 -18.54
C VAL A 122 -1.50 2.97 -19.33
N VAL A 123 -0.73 3.39 -20.34
CA VAL A 123 -1.16 4.38 -21.34
C VAL A 123 -0.72 4.00 -22.75
N PHE A 124 -1.45 4.48 -23.76
CA PHE A 124 -1.20 4.17 -25.18
C PHE A 124 -0.70 5.42 -25.93
N GLY A 125 0.55 5.39 -26.36
CA GLY A 125 1.23 6.52 -27.02
C GLY A 125 2.07 6.10 -28.23
N GLY A 126 2.42 7.04 -29.09
CA GLY A 126 3.31 6.87 -30.22
C GLY A 126 2.62 6.60 -31.57
N ALA A 127 3.42 6.67 -32.63
CA ALA A 127 3.04 6.25 -33.99
C ALA A 127 4.20 5.44 -34.60
N PRO A 128 4.12 4.09 -34.68
CA PRO A 128 2.98 3.24 -34.29
C PRO A 128 2.69 3.29 -32.78
N VAL A 129 1.44 2.97 -32.41
CA VAL A 129 0.99 2.95 -31.01
C VAL A 129 1.77 1.89 -30.22
N ARG A 130 2.21 2.26 -29.02
CA ARG A 130 2.85 1.42 -28.01
C ARG A 130 2.05 1.52 -26.71
N ALA A 131 2.08 0.46 -25.91
CA ALA A 131 1.52 0.46 -24.55
C ALA A 131 2.65 0.61 -23.53
N PHE A 132 2.60 1.63 -22.70
CA PHE A 132 3.56 1.90 -21.64
C PHE A 132 2.93 1.48 -20.32
N VAL A 133 3.60 0.62 -19.56
CA VAL A 133 3.15 0.09 -18.27
C VAL A 133 4.17 0.46 -17.20
N SER A 134 3.76 1.22 -16.18
CA SER A 134 4.62 1.57 -15.05
C SER A 134 4.70 0.40 -14.07
N CYS A 135 5.92 0.08 -13.61
CA CYS A 135 6.19 -0.96 -12.61
C CYS A 135 6.90 -0.28 -11.42
N SER A 136 6.18 -0.10 -10.31
CA SER A 136 6.61 0.77 -9.21
C SER A 136 7.84 0.21 -8.51
N ALA A 137 7.75 -0.97 -7.92
CA ALA A 137 8.84 -1.58 -7.15
C ALA A 137 10.11 -1.83 -8.01
N ALA A 138 9.95 -2.00 -9.32
CA ALA A 138 11.05 -2.20 -10.25
C ALA A 138 11.69 -0.90 -10.79
N ASN A 139 11.13 0.27 -10.43
CA ASN A 139 11.53 1.59 -10.90
C ASN A 139 11.66 1.64 -12.44
N SER A 140 10.63 1.18 -13.14
CA SER A 140 10.68 1.00 -14.60
C SER A 140 9.36 1.26 -15.32
N VAL A 141 9.46 1.44 -16.63
CA VAL A 141 8.33 1.40 -17.56
C VAL A 141 8.60 0.32 -18.61
N LEU A 142 7.66 -0.61 -18.77
CA LEU A 142 7.67 -1.60 -19.84
C LEU A 142 6.87 -1.10 -21.03
N VAL A 143 7.43 -1.24 -22.22
CA VAL A 143 6.84 -0.78 -23.49
C VAL A 143 6.52 -1.98 -24.36
N PHE A 144 5.22 -2.27 -24.49
CA PHE A 144 4.68 -3.36 -25.31
C PHE A 144 4.24 -2.85 -26.69
N ASP A 145 4.28 -3.73 -27.70
CA ASP A 145 3.67 -3.52 -29.01
C ASP A 145 2.26 -4.16 -29.03
N PRO A 146 1.17 -3.37 -28.99
CA PRO A 146 -0.19 -3.91 -29.03
C PRO A 146 -0.52 -4.67 -30.31
N ALA A 147 0.24 -4.47 -31.40
CA ALA A 147 0.09 -5.22 -32.64
C ALA A 147 0.84 -6.57 -32.61
N ASN A 148 1.76 -6.77 -31.67
CA ASN A 148 2.53 -7.99 -31.50
C ASN A 148 2.83 -8.27 -30.02
N LEU A 149 1.79 -8.68 -29.30
CA LEU A 149 1.87 -8.99 -27.87
C LEU A 149 2.69 -10.25 -27.53
N ASP A 150 3.18 -11.00 -28.53
CA ASP A 150 4.12 -12.10 -28.33
C ASP A 150 5.58 -11.62 -28.24
N ALA A 151 5.86 -10.37 -28.63
CA ALA A 151 7.19 -9.79 -28.51
C ALA A 151 7.50 -9.39 -27.06
N ALA A 152 8.75 -9.58 -26.65
CA ALA A 152 9.21 -9.10 -25.36
C ALA A 152 9.12 -7.55 -25.30
N PRO A 153 8.66 -6.98 -24.17
CA PRO A 153 8.60 -5.53 -24.03
C PRO A 153 10.00 -4.91 -24.00
N THR A 154 10.08 -3.64 -24.39
CA THR A 154 11.27 -2.82 -24.12
C THR A 154 11.20 -2.29 -22.70
N ARG A 155 12.26 -2.46 -21.91
CA ARG A 155 12.35 -1.94 -20.55
C ARG A 155 13.02 -0.57 -20.53
N LEU A 156 12.39 0.41 -19.91
CA LEU A 156 12.94 1.74 -19.63
C LEU A 156 13.15 1.87 -18.12
N ALA A 157 14.38 2.21 -17.71
CA ALA A 157 14.63 2.54 -16.31
C ALA A 157 14.14 3.95 -16.02
N ILE A 158 13.40 4.12 -14.92
CA ILE A 158 13.00 5.42 -14.40
C ILE A 158 13.91 5.74 -13.22
N LEU A 159 14.53 6.91 -13.25
CA LEU A 159 15.41 7.37 -12.18
C LEU A 159 14.57 8.10 -11.13
N GLY A 160 13.86 7.33 -10.33
CA GLY A 160 12.97 7.75 -9.25
C GLY A 160 12.43 6.51 -8.53
N GLU A 161 11.80 6.70 -7.39
CA GLU A 161 11.23 5.61 -6.60
C GLU A 161 9.71 5.50 -6.80
N ASP A 162 9.22 4.29 -7.06
CA ASP A 162 7.81 3.99 -7.27
C ASP A 162 7.14 4.82 -8.38
N PRO A 163 7.56 4.73 -9.66
CA PRO A 163 6.80 5.32 -10.76
C PRO A 163 5.40 4.69 -10.84
N ARG A 164 4.33 5.50 -10.68
CA ARG A 164 2.93 5.02 -10.64
C ARG A 164 2.06 5.63 -11.74
N ALA A 165 1.42 6.76 -11.47
CA ALA A 165 0.37 7.32 -12.33
C ALA A 165 0.92 7.78 -13.68
N MET A 166 0.21 7.49 -14.77
CA MET A 166 0.61 7.89 -16.11
C MET A 166 -0.45 8.65 -16.88
N ALA A 167 0.00 9.52 -17.78
CA ALA A 167 -0.79 10.19 -18.79
C ALA A 167 0.02 10.36 -20.08
N TYR A 168 -0.61 10.87 -21.12
CA TYR A 168 0.02 11.11 -22.41
C TYR A 168 -0.41 12.47 -22.97
N SER A 169 0.46 13.10 -23.76
CA SER A 169 0.14 14.37 -24.42
C SER A 169 -1.05 14.24 -25.38
N ALA A 170 -1.78 15.31 -25.67
CA ALA A 170 -2.92 15.25 -26.61
C ALA A 170 -2.53 14.67 -27.99
N ALA A 171 -1.29 14.90 -28.44
CA ALA A 171 -0.74 14.37 -29.68
C ALA A 171 -0.22 12.92 -29.57
N ARG A 172 -0.26 12.32 -28.36
CA ARG A 172 0.25 10.99 -28.02
C ARG A 172 1.73 10.79 -28.31
N ASN A 173 2.52 11.85 -28.44
CA ASN A 173 3.95 11.77 -28.71
C ASN A 173 4.81 11.77 -27.44
N GLU A 174 4.23 12.12 -26.29
CA GLU A 174 4.90 12.10 -24.98
C GLU A 174 4.07 11.30 -23.98
N VAL A 175 4.75 10.60 -23.09
CA VAL A 175 4.17 9.87 -21.96
C VAL A 175 4.76 10.44 -20.67
N TYR A 176 3.91 10.75 -19.71
CA TYR A 176 4.27 11.32 -18.43
C TYR A 176 4.03 10.29 -17.33
N VAL A 177 4.98 10.17 -16.39
CA VAL A 177 4.94 9.19 -15.30
C VAL A 177 5.26 9.90 -13.98
N ALA A 178 4.31 9.91 -13.04
CA ALA A 178 4.55 10.42 -11.69
C ALA A 178 5.45 9.47 -10.92
N VAL A 179 6.49 10.00 -10.29
CA VAL A 179 7.33 9.29 -9.32
C VAL A 179 6.66 9.44 -7.96
N PHE A 180 6.03 8.37 -7.49
CA PHE A 180 5.19 8.42 -6.30
C PHE A 180 6.00 8.80 -5.07
N GLU A 181 7.21 8.27 -4.90
CA GLU A 181 8.10 8.58 -3.77
C GLU A 181 9.24 9.50 -4.23
N SER A 182 8.89 10.66 -4.78
CA SER A 182 9.86 11.66 -5.28
C SER A 182 10.81 12.17 -4.17
N GLY A 183 10.32 12.18 -2.92
CA GLY A 183 11.03 12.77 -1.78
C GLY A 183 10.88 14.29 -1.76
N ASN A 184 11.28 14.93 -0.66
CA ASN A 184 11.08 16.38 -0.47
C ASN A 184 12.39 17.17 -0.44
N ARG A 185 13.44 16.67 -1.11
CA ARG A 185 14.80 17.22 -1.05
C ARG A 185 15.40 17.26 0.36
N SER A 186 15.04 16.34 1.23
CA SER A 186 15.65 16.20 2.56
C SER A 186 16.60 15.00 2.64
N THR A 187 17.61 15.11 3.49
CA THR A 187 18.52 14.01 3.85
C THR A 187 18.93 14.15 5.31
N ILE A 188 19.61 13.13 5.83
CA ILE A 188 20.06 13.03 7.21
C ILE A 188 21.58 13.23 7.32
N LEU A 189 22.00 14.01 8.30
CA LEU A 189 23.38 14.12 8.75
C LEU A 189 23.60 13.25 9.98
N GLY A 190 24.68 12.46 9.96
CA GLY A 190 25.06 11.61 11.09
C GLY A 190 25.40 12.45 12.33
N GLY A 191 24.79 12.11 13.46
CA GLY A 191 24.96 12.86 14.70
C GLY A 191 24.85 12.04 15.99
N GLY A 192 24.26 10.85 15.89
CA GLY A 192 24.09 9.93 17.02
C GLY A 192 25.11 8.78 17.05
N SER A 193 25.95 8.58 16.04
CA SER A 193 26.84 7.40 16.00
C SER A 193 27.82 7.37 17.19
N THR A 194 27.87 6.24 17.90
CA THR A 194 28.79 5.98 19.02
C THR A 194 29.94 5.06 18.63
N ILE A 195 29.93 4.50 17.42
CA ILE A 195 30.94 3.58 16.91
C ILE A 195 32.16 4.37 16.42
N GLY A 196 33.32 4.12 17.02
CA GLY A 196 34.57 4.75 16.62
C GLY A 196 34.97 4.38 15.19
N GLY A 197 34.99 5.37 14.28
CA GLY A 197 35.25 5.15 12.86
C GLY A 197 34.10 4.46 12.12
N GLY A 198 32.91 4.38 12.75
CA GLY A 198 31.70 3.86 12.12
C GLY A 198 31.02 4.87 11.21
N PHE A 199 30.06 4.38 10.43
CA PHE A 199 29.29 5.17 9.46
C PHE A 199 27.82 5.33 9.91
N PRO A 200 27.17 6.48 9.63
CA PRO A 200 27.76 7.70 9.09
C PRO A 200 28.64 8.44 10.12
N PRO A 201 29.61 9.25 9.66
CA PRO A 201 30.36 10.13 10.54
C PRO A 201 29.45 11.08 11.33
N ASN A 202 29.82 11.38 12.58
CA ASN A 202 29.11 12.30 13.46
C ASN A 202 29.40 13.77 13.09
N VAL A 203 28.95 14.19 11.91
CA VAL A 203 29.19 15.53 11.36
C VAL A 203 28.36 16.62 12.04
N VAL A 204 27.23 16.27 12.67
CA VAL A 204 26.42 17.25 13.44
C VAL A 204 27.23 17.82 14.62
N SER A 205 28.11 17.03 15.20
CA SER A 205 29.00 17.46 16.30
C SER A 205 30.31 18.09 15.80
N ASP A 206 30.51 18.25 14.50
CA ASP A 206 31.73 18.84 13.94
C ASP A 206 31.72 20.37 14.14
N PRO A 207 32.82 20.99 14.62
CA PRO A 207 32.93 22.44 14.75
C PRO A 207 32.79 23.24 13.45
N ALA A 208 32.94 22.60 12.28
CA ALA A 208 32.69 23.20 10.98
C ALA A 208 31.19 23.43 10.71
N GLY A 209 30.30 22.76 11.45
CA GLY A 209 28.86 22.98 11.37
C GLY A 209 28.43 24.38 11.84
N PRO A 210 27.25 24.86 11.42
CA PRO A 210 26.77 26.22 11.71
C PRO A 210 26.63 26.55 13.20
N TYR A 211 26.55 25.53 14.06
CA TYR A 211 26.42 25.69 15.52
C TYR A 211 27.70 25.34 16.29
N GLY A 212 28.85 25.22 15.61
CA GLY A 212 30.14 24.98 16.27
C GLY A 212 30.20 23.65 17.05
N GLY A 213 29.53 22.61 16.56
CA GLY A 213 29.51 21.27 17.13
C GLY A 213 28.49 21.03 18.26
N VAL A 214 27.56 21.95 18.48
CA VAL A 214 26.45 21.75 19.44
C VAL A 214 25.47 20.68 18.90
N ASN A 215 25.23 19.64 19.69
CA ASN A 215 24.34 18.53 19.35
C ASN A 215 23.50 18.10 20.58
N PRO A 216 22.16 18.11 20.51
CA PRO A 216 21.31 18.51 19.38
C PRO A 216 21.44 20.01 19.03
N PRO A 217 21.41 20.39 17.74
CA PRO A 217 21.34 21.80 17.36
C PRO A 217 20.07 22.50 17.85
N PRO A 218 20.11 23.81 18.22
CA PRO A 218 18.93 24.59 18.54
C PRO A 218 17.99 24.72 17.34
N ASN A 219 16.67 24.80 17.57
CA ASN A 219 15.66 24.99 16.53
C ASN A 219 14.99 26.39 16.56
N ASP A 220 15.42 27.29 17.46
CA ASP A 220 14.92 28.67 17.53
C ASP A 220 16.02 29.65 17.98
N GLY A 221 16.78 30.16 17.00
CA GLY A 221 17.94 31.01 17.24
C GLY A 221 19.01 30.27 18.03
N ALA A 222 19.22 30.68 19.29
CA ALA A 222 20.13 30.01 20.22
C ALA A 222 19.41 29.10 21.24
N ASN A 223 18.09 28.95 21.11
CA ASN A 223 17.23 28.23 22.06
C ASN A 223 16.49 27.07 21.37
N PHE A 224 15.62 26.41 22.14
CA PHE A 224 14.68 25.42 21.66
C PHE A 224 13.24 25.93 21.71
N LYS A 225 12.44 25.52 20.72
CA LYS A 225 10.99 25.70 20.68
C LYS A 225 10.30 24.32 20.58
N PRO A 226 9.51 23.91 21.60
CA PRO A 226 9.33 24.58 22.90
C PRO A 226 10.62 24.60 23.74
N PRO A 227 10.68 25.44 24.81
CA PRO A 227 11.83 25.44 25.72
C PRO A 227 12.06 24.08 26.37
N GLN A 228 13.32 23.72 26.57
CA GLN A 228 13.70 22.46 27.19
C GLN A 228 13.24 22.37 28.65
N ASN A 229 12.78 21.19 29.05
CA ASN A 229 12.53 20.86 30.45
C ASN A 229 13.87 20.65 31.19
N LEU A 230 14.27 21.64 31.99
CA LEU A 230 15.55 21.62 32.72
C LEU A 230 15.62 20.60 33.87
N LEU A 231 14.53 19.89 34.16
CA LEU A 231 14.54 18.77 35.12
C LEU A 231 15.05 17.47 34.49
N ASN A 232 15.02 17.37 33.16
CA ASN A 232 15.55 16.21 32.45
C ASN A 232 17.09 16.27 32.41
N PRO A 233 17.77 15.11 32.29
CA PRO A 233 19.19 15.09 31.94
C PRO A 233 19.43 15.75 30.57
N PRO A 234 20.68 16.08 30.21
CA PRO A 234 20.99 16.56 28.87
C PRO A 234 20.46 15.60 27.79
N PRO A 235 19.86 16.11 26.70
CA PRO A 235 19.40 15.25 25.62
C PRO A 235 20.58 14.51 24.98
N PRO A 236 20.35 13.30 24.42
CA PRO A 236 21.37 12.60 23.67
C PRO A 236 21.76 13.38 22.41
N PRO A 237 23.01 13.29 21.94
CA PRO A 237 23.38 13.72 20.59
C PRO A 237 22.57 12.93 19.55
N VAL A 238 22.08 13.55 18.48
CA VAL A 238 21.22 12.90 17.47
C VAL A 238 21.61 13.32 16.07
N GLY A 239 21.16 12.58 15.05
CA GLY A 239 21.23 13.03 13.66
C GLY A 239 20.40 14.29 13.40
N LEU A 240 20.63 14.95 12.28
CA LEU A 240 19.93 16.18 11.90
C LEU A 240 19.38 16.05 10.47
N ILE A 241 18.08 16.29 10.31
CA ILE A 241 17.45 16.38 9.00
C ILE A 241 17.75 17.76 8.41
N VAL A 242 18.21 17.80 7.16
CA VAL A 242 18.42 19.03 6.39
C VAL A 242 17.66 18.94 5.07
N ARG A 243 17.08 20.04 4.63
CA ARG A 243 16.34 20.16 3.38
C ARG A 243 16.99 21.17 2.45
N LYS A 244 17.07 20.83 1.16
CA LYS A 244 17.64 21.71 0.13
C LYS A 244 16.63 22.78 -0.28
N ASN A 245 17.00 24.04 -0.16
CA ASN A 245 16.15 25.16 -0.58
C ASN A 245 16.30 25.47 -2.09
N ALA A 246 15.53 26.44 -2.59
CA ALA A 246 15.55 26.86 -3.99
C ALA A 246 16.89 27.51 -4.45
N LEU A 247 17.74 27.95 -3.52
CA LEU A 247 19.10 28.44 -3.80
C LEU A 247 20.12 27.30 -3.89
N GLY A 248 19.69 26.05 -3.66
CA GLY A 248 20.54 24.87 -3.65
C GLY A 248 21.29 24.65 -2.33
N GLU A 249 20.91 25.36 -1.27
CA GLU A 249 21.56 25.28 0.04
C GLU A 249 20.84 24.26 0.93
N TRP A 250 21.60 23.43 1.65
CA TRP A 250 21.08 22.48 2.62
C TRP A 250 20.89 23.16 3.97
N ARG A 251 19.64 23.33 4.39
CA ARG A 251 19.26 24.09 5.59
C ARG A 251 18.52 23.19 6.59
N ASP A 252 18.70 23.46 7.89
CA ASP A 252 17.84 22.91 8.94
C ASP A 252 16.66 23.87 9.26
N ASP A 253 15.85 23.50 10.24
CA ASP A 253 14.70 24.27 10.73
C ASP A 253 15.04 25.59 11.44
N ASN A 254 16.32 25.85 11.71
CA ASN A 254 16.83 27.10 12.28
C ASN A 254 17.66 27.89 11.25
N ASN A 255 17.55 27.52 9.96
CA ASN A 255 18.20 28.15 8.82
C ASN A 255 19.74 28.07 8.83
N GLY A 256 20.32 27.14 9.60
CA GLY A 256 21.75 26.82 9.58
C GLY A 256 22.17 26.27 8.23
N ASP A 257 23.30 26.74 7.69
CA ASP A 257 23.82 26.27 6.40
C ASP A 257 24.72 25.04 6.57
N TRP A 258 24.30 23.91 6.01
CA TRP A 258 25.04 22.66 6.02
C TRP A 258 25.61 22.30 4.64
N THR A 259 25.50 23.19 3.65
CA THR A 259 25.85 22.91 2.24
C THR A 259 27.28 22.42 2.08
N ASP A 260 28.24 23.06 2.75
CA ASP A 260 29.66 22.66 2.67
C ASP A 260 29.91 21.23 3.17
N LEU A 261 29.08 20.76 4.11
CA LEU A 261 29.16 19.44 4.74
C LEU A 261 28.32 18.37 4.04
N VAL A 262 27.34 18.76 3.21
CA VAL A 262 26.51 17.83 2.43
C VAL A 262 27.06 17.66 1.02
N SER A 263 27.20 18.76 0.27
CA SER A 263 27.52 18.75 -1.16
C SER A 263 28.77 19.56 -1.51
N GLY A 264 29.25 20.42 -0.61
CA GLY A 264 30.37 21.31 -0.85
C GLY A 264 31.75 20.70 -0.55
N PRO A 265 32.80 21.54 -0.41
CA PRO A 265 34.19 21.09 -0.28
C PRO A 265 34.50 20.24 0.95
N GLN A 266 33.64 20.26 1.97
CA GLN A 266 33.79 19.50 3.21
C GLN A 266 32.86 18.28 3.30
N ALA A 267 32.19 17.89 2.21
CA ALA A 267 31.25 16.76 2.16
C ALA A 267 31.83 15.45 2.70
N ALA A 268 33.15 15.25 2.58
CA ALA A 268 33.83 14.07 3.11
C ALA A 268 33.68 13.91 4.64
N LEU A 269 33.46 15.01 5.38
CA LEU A 269 33.21 14.96 6.83
C LEU A 269 31.87 14.31 7.17
N SER A 270 30.91 14.30 6.24
CA SER A 270 29.63 13.60 6.39
C SER A 270 29.59 12.24 5.68
N GLY A 271 30.73 11.77 5.17
CA GLY A 271 30.82 10.52 4.43
C GLY A 271 30.40 10.61 2.95
N ARG A 272 30.23 11.84 2.42
CA ARG A 272 29.76 12.09 1.05
C ARG A 272 30.89 12.59 0.13
N PRO A 273 30.83 12.32 -1.19
CA PRO A 273 31.68 12.98 -2.17
C PRO A 273 31.29 14.45 -2.35
N VAL A 274 32.25 15.28 -2.79
CA VAL A 274 31.94 16.65 -3.24
C VAL A 274 30.99 16.59 -4.43
N GLY A 275 29.92 17.37 -4.38
CA GLY A 275 28.85 17.38 -5.38
C GLY A 275 27.77 16.32 -5.17
N TRP A 276 27.75 15.63 -4.02
CA TRP A 276 26.64 14.76 -3.65
C TRP A 276 25.30 15.52 -3.69
N ASP A 277 24.27 14.91 -4.26
CA ASP A 277 22.96 15.50 -4.36
C ASP A 277 21.84 14.46 -4.33
N LEU A 278 20.61 14.92 -4.10
CA LEU A 278 19.39 14.11 -4.19
C LEU A 278 18.61 14.50 -5.45
N TYR A 279 18.21 13.51 -6.25
CA TYR A 279 17.28 13.73 -7.35
C TYR A 279 15.86 13.82 -6.83
N ASP A 280 15.20 14.90 -7.23
CA ASP A 280 13.83 15.25 -6.89
C ASP A 280 12.99 15.15 -8.16
N HIS A 281 13.06 13.99 -8.81
CA HIS A 281 12.39 13.74 -10.08
C HIS A 281 10.94 13.42 -9.81
N ASP A 282 10.04 14.39 -9.97
CA ASP A 282 8.62 14.22 -9.68
C ASP A 282 7.86 13.59 -10.86
N VAL A 283 8.26 13.94 -12.09
CA VAL A 283 7.62 13.46 -13.33
C VAL A 283 8.68 13.06 -14.33
N ALA A 284 8.69 11.79 -14.74
CA ALA A 284 9.42 11.35 -15.91
C ALA A 284 8.61 11.63 -17.19
N ILE A 285 9.29 12.14 -18.21
CA ILE A 285 8.72 12.52 -19.51
C ILE A 285 9.43 11.70 -20.58
N ILE A 286 8.67 10.83 -21.25
CA ILE A 286 9.16 9.84 -22.21
C ILE A 286 8.71 10.26 -23.61
N ASP A 287 9.64 10.42 -24.54
CA ASP A 287 9.31 10.55 -25.96
C ASP A 287 8.82 9.19 -26.49
N ALA A 288 7.57 9.13 -26.96
CA ALA A 288 6.95 7.86 -27.32
C ALA A 288 7.56 7.22 -28.58
N ALA A 289 8.28 7.98 -29.40
CA ALA A 289 8.95 7.49 -30.60
C ALA A 289 10.37 7.00 -30.30
N THR A 290 11.20 7.82 -29.67
CA THR A 290 12.63 7.54 -29.40
C THR A 290 12.85 6.77 -28.10
N LEU A 291 11.89 6.85 -27.15
CA LEU A 291 11.99 6.34 -25.78
C LEU A 291 13.02 7.05 -24.91
N ASP A 292 13.44 8.27 -25.30
CA ASP A 292 14.28 9.11 -24.46
C ASP A 292 13.49 9.59 -23.24
N VAL A 293 14.15 9.64 -22.07
CA VAL A 293 13.53 10.03 -20.79
C VAL A 293 14.17 11.32 -20.29
N SER A 294 13.33 12.27 -19.89
CA SER A 294 13.69 13.50 -19.17
C SER A 294 12.83 13.65 -17.91
N TYR A 295 13.10 14.64 -17.06
CA TYR A 295 12.43 14.78 -15.77
C TYR A 295 12.09 16.23 -15.45
N ALA A 296 10.92 16.43 -14.84
CA ALA A 296 10.57 17.65 -14.11
C ALA A 296 10.81 17.46 -12.60
N THR A 297 11.12 18.56 -11.90
CA THR A 297 11.52 18.55 -10.48
C THR A 297 10.90 19.69 -9.68
N GLY A 298 10.83 19.54 -8.35
CA GLY A 298 10.41 20.55 -7.38
C GLY A 298 8.95 20.58 -7.00
N ALA A 299 8.15 19.58 -7.37
CA ALA A 299 6.72 19.58 -7.14
C ALA A 299 6.34 19.24 -5.69
N MET A 300 6.63 18.02 -5.23
CA MET A 300 6.15 17.52 -3.93
C MET A 300 6.75 16.15 -3.58
N ASN A 301 6.60 15.71 -2.33
CA ASN A 301 7.24 14.48 -1.87
C ASN A 301 6.53 13.21 -2.25
N ILE A 302 5.18 13.22 -2.24
CA ILE A 302 4.37 12.11 -2.74
C ILE A 302 3.53 12.58 -3.92
N CYS A 303 3.86 12.14 -5.13
CA CYS A 303 3.12 12.47 -6.35
C CYS A 303 2.02 11.44 -6.61
N MET A 304 0.82 11.69 -6.07
CA MET A 304 -0.24 10.68 -6.00
C MET A 304 -0.97 10.45 -7.33
N ALA A 305 -1.29 11.51 -8.07
CA ALA A 305 -1.99 11.40 -9.35
C ALA A 305 -1.59 12.52 -10.32
N LEU A 306 -1.69 12.25 -11.62
CA LEU A 306 -1.48 13.24 -12.68
C LEU A 306 -2.53 13.18 -13.80
N ALA A 307 -2.73 14.31 -14.47
CA ALA A 307 -3.53 14.47 -15.67
C ALA A 307 -2.91 15.56 -16.58
N VAL A 308 -3.23 15.51 -17.86
CA VAL A 308 -2.83 16.55 -18.83
C VAL A 308 -3.99 17.53 -18.97
N HIS A 309 -3.75 18.79 -18.65
CA HIS A 309 -4.72 19.86 -18.86
C HIS A 309 -4.89 20.11 -20.38
N PRO A 310 -6.07 20.52 -20.88
CA PRO A 310 -6.28 20.76 -22.32
C PRO A 310 -5.33 21.77 -23.00
N SER A 311 -4.65 22.63 -22.24
CA SER A 311 -3.57 23.49 -22.75
C SER A 311 -2.28 22.73 -23.13
N GLY A 312 -2.11 21.51 -22.63
CA GLY A 312 -0.89 20.70 -22.76
C GLY A 312 -0.02 20.66 -21.50
N GLU A 313 -0.29 21.46 -20.47
CA GLU A 313 0.42 21.38 -19.18
C GLU A 313 0.12 20.05 -18.47
N VAL A 314 1.15 19.49 -17.83
CA VAL A 314 0.98 18.34 -16.94
C VAL A 314 0.61 18.86 -15.56
N THR A 315 -0.48 18.35 -15.02
CA THR A 315 -1.02 18.73 -13.71
C THR A 315 -0.95 17.52 -12.78
N MET A 316 -0.62 17.76 -11.51
CA MET A 316 -0.46 16.70 -10.53
C MET A 316 -0.96 17.12 -9.15
N VAL A 317 -1.37 16.13 -8.36
CA VAL A 317 -1.82 16.31 -6.98
C VAL A 317 -1.10 15.34 -6.06
N GLY A 318 -0.92 15.73 -4.81
CA GLY A 318 -0.23 14.92 -3.82
C GLY A 318 0.08 15.68 -2.55
N THR A 319 1.09 15.24 -1.81
CA THR A 319 1.49 15.84 -0.54
C THR A 319 2.94 16.25 -0.53
N ASP A 320 3.26 17.33 0.20
CA ASP A 320 4.64 17.75 0.47
C ASP A 320 4.87 17.89 1.98
N ALA A 321 5.70 16.99 2.51
CA ALA A 321 6.07 16.90 3.92
C ALA A 321 7.07 17.98 4.35
N THR A 322 7.01 18.37 5.62
CA THR A 322 7.94 19.33 6.25
C THR A 322 8.76 18.67 7.36
N ASN A 323 9.35 17.51 7.06
CA ASN A 323 10.05 16.67 8.05
C ASN A 323 11.35 17.28 8.59
N GLU A 324 11.89 18.32 7.95
CA GLU A 324 13.00 19.12 8.45
C GLU A 324 12.65 19.91 9.71
N ILE A 325 11.35 20.21 9.92
CA ILE A 325 10.87 20.99 11.06
C ILE A 325 10.77 20.09 12.29
N ARG A 326 11.53 20.44 13.34
CA ARG A 326 11.44 19.83 14.67
C ARG A 326 10.61 20.77 15.55
N TYR A 327 9.69 20.33 16.38
CA TYR A 327 9.43 19.03 17.01
C TYR A 327 7.92 18.70 16.91
N GLU A 328 7.45 17.60 17.51
CA GLU A 328 6.02 17.24 17.52
C GLU A 328 5.10 18.42 17.95
N PRO A 329 5.37 19.19 19.03
CA PRO A 329 4.56 20.35 19.39
C PRO A 329 4.53 21.47 18.34
N VAL A 330 5.56 21.56 17.49
CA VAL A 330 5.65 22.53 16.38
C VAL A 330 4.89 22.01 15.16
N LEU A 331 5.00 20.72 14.86
CA LEU A 331 4.38 20.03 13.72
C LEU A 331 2.88 19.76 13.89
N ARG A 332 2.37 19.80 15.12
CA ARG A 332 0.99 19.48 15.49
C ARG A 332 -0.06 20.04 14.51
N GLY A 333 -0.69 19.15 13.76
CA GLY A 333 -1.75 19.44 12.80
C GLY A 333 -1.31 19.91 11.42
N ARG A 334 0.00 20.03 11.13
CA ARG A 334 0.51 20.84 9.99
C ARG A 334 1.84 20.36 9.40
N PHE A 335 2.13 19.07 9.51
CA PHE A 335 3.41 18.47 9.10
C PHE A 335 3.55 18.18 7.60
N LEU A 336 2.52 18.48 6.80
CA LEU A 336 2.59 18.48 5.35
C LEU A 336 1.64 19.52 4.73
N ARG A 337 1.73 19.68 3.41
CA ARG A 337 0.75 20.39 2.57
C ARG A 337 0.13 19.44 1.56
N VAL A 338 -1.12 19.72 1.20
CA VAL A 338 -1.83 18.98 0.15
C VAL A 338 -1.87 19.87 -1.08
N ASN A 339 -1.11 19.49 -2.10
CA ASN A 339 -0.72 20.40 -3.17
C ASN A 339 -1.26 19.97 -4.53
N PHE A 340 -1.45 20.97 -5.38
CA PHE A 340 -1.55 20.87 -6.83
C PHE A 340 -0.31 21.49 -7.45
N ALA A 341 0.28 20.83 -8.45
CA ALA A 341 1.44 21.37 -9.17
C ALA A 341 1.24 21.30 -10.68
N ARG A 342 1.90 22.22 -11.38
CA ARG A 342 1.89 22.33 -12.85
C ARG A 342 3.30 22.22 -13.40
N VAL A 343 3.46 21.43 -14.45
CA VAL A 343 4.71 21.20 -15.15
C VAL A 343 4.52 21.56 -16.61
N ASP A 344 5.46 22.34 -17.16
CA ASP A 344 5.58 22.56 -18.60
C ASP A 344 6.41 21.43 -19.19
N PRO A 345 5.82 20.47 -19.94
CA PRO A 345 6.59 19.36 -20.50
C PRO A 345 7.55 19.78 -21.62
N ALA A 346 7.32 20.93 -22.30
CA ALA A 346 8.17 21.37 -23.41
C ALA A 346 9.53 21.89 -22.94
N GLY A 347 9.58 22.46 -21.74
CA GLY A 347 10.79 22.79 -21.01
C GLY A 347 10.62 22.31 -19.58
N PRO A 348 10.98 21.04 -19.26
CA PRO A 348 10.48 20.25 -18.12
C PRO A 348 10.80 20.91 -16.78
N SER A 349 9.97 21.89 -16.45
CA SER A 349 10.16 22.78 -15.32
C SER A 349 8.82 22.96 -14.63
N LEU A 350 8.90 22.99 -13.31
CA LEU A 350 7.77 23.35 -12.48
C LEU A 350 7.35 24.79 -12.81
N VAL A 351 6.09 24.96 -13.15
CA VAL A 351 5.47 26.25 -13.42
C VAL A 351 5.02 26.88 -12.09
N ASP A 352 4.28 26.13 -11.28
CA ASP A 352 3.68 26.63 -10.04
C ASP A 352 3.22 25.49 -9.12
N ILE A 353 3.04 25.81 -7.83
CA ILE A 353 2.43 24.96 -6.81
C ILE A 353 1.36 25.76 -6.07
N ALA A 354 0.17 25.19 -5.96
CA ALA A 354 -0.94 25.72 -5.17
C ALA A 354 -1.30 24.77 -4.02
N ASP A 355 -1.54 25.34 -2.83
CA ASP A 355 -2.16 24.59 -1.74
C ASP A 355 -3.65 24.39 -2.04
N LEU A 356 -4.11 23.14 -2.01
CA LEU A 356 -5.51 22.80 -2.25
C LEU A 356 -6.42 23.14 -1.06
N ASN A 357 -5.86 23.56 0.07
CA ASN A 357 -6.55 24.01 1.28
C ASN A 357 -6.27 25.49 1.59
N PRO A 358 -6.59 26.43 0.69
CA PRO A 358 -6.21 27.85 0.85
C PRO A 358 -6.93 28.56 2.02
N HIS A 359 -7.97 27.95 2.60
CA HIS A 359 -8.63 28.47 3.80
C HIS A 359 -7.82 28.23 5.09
N LEU A 360 -6.85 27.30 5.07
CA LEU A 360 -6.04 26.97 6.24
C LEU A 360 -4.94 28.00 6.48
N THR A 361 -4.62 28.22 7.76
CA THR A 361 -3.45 28.99 8.19
C THR A 361 -2.53 28.08 8.98
N TYR A 362 -1.33 27.84 8.46
CA TYR A 362 -0.32 26.99 9.08
C TYR A 362 0.64 27.76 9.98
N GLY A 363 0.11 28.54 10.92
CA GLY A 363 0.94 29.21 11.94
C GLY A 363 1.76 28.19 12.73
N THR A 364 2.83 28.58 13.42
CA THR A 364 3.67 27.68 14.26
C THR A 364 3.52 27.96 15.76
N ASP A 365 2.43 28.62 16.14
CA ASP A 365 2.17 29.00 17.53
C ASP A 365 1.94 27.76 18.41
N ILE A 366 2.32 27.91 19.68
CA ILE A 366 2.16 26.90 20.75
C ILE A 366 1.46 27.62 21.94
N PRO A 367 0.31 27.11 22.43
CA PRO A 367 -0.35 25.87 22.02
C PRO A 367 -1.04 25.97 20.66
N PHE A 368 -1.05 24.86 19.92
CA PHE A 368 -1.88 24.69 18.73
C PHE A 368 -3.37 24.74 19.11
N VAL A 369 -4.19 25.36 18.27
CA VAL A 369 -5.65 25.39 18.41
C VAL A 369 -6.25 24.82 17.12
N PRO A 370 -7.00 23.70 17.19
CA PRO A 370 -7.65 23.17 16.00
C PRO A 370 -8.79 24.10 15.54
N ILE A 371 -9.14 24.02 14.26
CA ILE A 371 -10.28 24.75 13.71
C ILE A 371 -11.60 24.03 14.02
N PRO A 372 -12.76 24.71 14.00
CA PRO A 372 -14.08 24.07 14.11
C PRO A 372 -14.29 22.94 13.10
N GLN A 373 -15.11 21.93 13.44
CA GLN A 373 -15.38 20.79 12.56
C GLN A 373 -15.88 21.22 11.17
N GLU A 374 -16.80 22.18 11.11
CA GLU A 374 -17.35 22.72 9.86
C GLU A 374 -16.27 23.31 8.92
N ASP A 375 -15.16 23.80 9.47
CA ASP A 375 -14.02 24.28 8.68
C ASP A 375 -13.09 23.12 8.29
N ARG A 376 -12.95 22.08 9.14
CA ARG A 376 -12.20 20.86 8.80
C ARG A 376 -12.81 20.15 7.61
N ASP A 377 -14.14 20.09 7.56
CA ASP A 377 -14.91 19.41 6.50
C ASP A 377 -14.69 20.07 5.12
N LEU A 378 -14.20 21.32 5.07
CA LEU A 378 -13.81 22.01 3.84
C LEU A 378 -12.49 21.47 3.26
N SER A 379 -11.64 20.89 4.10
CA SER A 379 -10.31 20.42 3.69
C SER A 379 -10.38 19.22 2.74
N ILE A 380 -9.37 19.14 1.87
CA ILE A 380 -9.01 17.92 1.14
C ILE A 380 -7.78 17.29 1.80
N GLY A 381 -7.79 15.98 1.96
CA GLY A 381 -6.68 15.18 2.45
C GLY A 381 -6.48 13.91 1.62
N ASP A 382 -5.22 13.49 1.46
CA ASP A 382 -4.82 12.30 0.68
C ASP A 382 -5.42 12.28 -0.75
N PRO A 383 -5.01 13.23 -1.63
CA PRO A 383 -5.62 13.40 -2.95
C PRO A 383 -5.20 12.29 -3.93
N ARG A 384 -6.13 11.53 -4.50
CA ARG A 384 -5.81 10.30 -5.28
C ARG A 384 -6.23 10.30 -6.74
N GLY A 385 -6.91 11.34 -7.21
CA GLY A 385 -7.37 11.42 -8.59
C GLY A 385 -7.53 12.86 -9.05
N ILE A 386 -7.29 13.09 -10.34
CA ILE A 386 -7.49 14.39 -10.99
C ILE A 386 -8.03 14.19 -12.42
N ALA A 387 -9.08 14.93 -12.78
CA ALA A 387 -9.64 14.97 -14.13
C ALA A 387 -10.03 16.41 -14.53
N TRP A 388 -9.89 16.73 -15.81
CA TRP A 388 -10.27 18.03 -16.38
C TRP A 388 -11.50 17.88 -17.28
N ASN A 389 -12.34 18.91 -17.31
CA ASN A 389 -13.36 19.05 -18.34
C ASN A 389 -12.73 19.40 -19.70
N ALA A 390 -13.51 19.28 -20.79
CA ALA A 390 -12.98 19.37 -22.15
C ALA A 390 -12.33 20.72 -22.49
N ASP A 391 -12.81 21.82 -21.90
CA ASP A 391 -12.27 23.17 -22.12
C ASP A 391 -11.15 23.58 -21.14
N GLY A 392 -10.91 22.79 -20.09
CA GLY A 392 -9.88 23.03 -19.07
C GLY A 392 -10.24 24.08 -18.02
N SER A 393 -11.47 24.59 -18.02
CA SER A 393 -11.90 25.60 -17.06
C SER A 393 -12.21 25.04 -15.66
N ARG A 394 -12.35 23.71 -15.53
CA ARG A 394 -12.67 23.01 -14.28
C ARG A 394 -11.89 21.71 -14.16
N GLY A 395 -11.15 21.57 -13.07
CA GLY A 395 -10.52 20.32 -12.63
C GLY A 395 -11.24 19.75 -11.41
N TYR A 396 -11.30 18.43 -11.31
CA TYR A 396 -11.94 17.70 -10.21
C TYR A 396 -10.90 16.83 -9.53
N VAL A 397 -10.76 16.97 -8.21
CA VAL A 397 -9.76 16.23 -7.41
C VAL A 397 -10.46 15.44 -6.31
N THR A 398 -10.18 14.14 -6.22
CA THR A 398 -10.71 13.24 -5.17
C THR A 398 -9.80 13.25 -3.95
N GLY A 399 -10.38 13.41 -2.76
CA GLY A 399 -9.68 13.29 -1.48
C GLY A 399 -10.03 11.98 -0.77
N MET A 400 -9.15 10.98 -0.87
CA MET A 400 -9.41 9.65 -0.32
C MET A 400 -9.58 9.70 1.20
N GLY A 401 -8.79 10.53 1.89
CA GLY A 401 -8.85 10.68 3.34
C GLY A 401 -9.97 11.61 3.82
N SER A 402 -10.42 12.53 2.97
CA SER A 402 -11.46 13.52 3.30
C SER A 402 -12.85 13.19 2.74
N ASN A 403 -13.03 12.01 2.11
CA ASN A 403 -14.30 11.51 1.59
C ASN A 403 -15.06 12.49 0.65
N ASN A 404 -14.32 13.35 -0.07
CA ASN A 404 -14.90 14.41 -0.87
C ASN A 404 -14.22 14.57 -2.25
N VAL A 405 -14.87 15.34 -3.11
CA VAL A 405 -14.33 15.86 -4.37
C VAL A 405 -14.29 17.37 -4.29
N ILE A 406 -13.23 17.97 -4.82
CA ILE A 406 -13.09 19.42 -4.88
C ILE A 406 -12.97 19.87 -6.33
N VAL A 407 -13.44 21.08 -6.60
CA VAL A 407 -13.39 21.69 -7.94
C VAL A 407 -12.37 22.82 -7.95
N ILE A 408 -11.44 22.75 -8.90
CA ILE A 408 -10.34 23.71 -9.07
C ILE A 408 -10.37 24.40 -10.44
N ASP A 409 -9.78 25.59 -10.51
CA ASP A 409 -9.42 26.22 -11.79
C ASP A 409 -8.06 25.73 -12.29
N SER A 410 -7.65 26.20 -13.48
CA SER A 410 -6.38 25.84 -14.12
C SER A 410 -5.12 26.23 -13.33
N THR A 411 -5.25 27.00 -12.24
CA THR A 411 -4.14 27.37 -11.35
C THR A 411 -4.11 26.55 -10.06
N GLY A 412 -5.10 25.68 -9.85
CA GLY A 412 -5.27 24.91 -8.60
C GLY A 412 -6.11 25.64 -7.55
N GLY A 413 -6.61 26.84 -7.85
CA GLY A 413 -7.47 27.60 -6.94
C GLY A 413 -8.86 26.96 -6.84
N ARG A 414 -9.46 26.95 -5.63
CA ARG A 414 -10.84 26.48 -5.42
C ARG A 414 -11.81 27.29 -6.30
N ALA A 415 -12.57 26.61 -7.14
CA ALA A 415 -13.43 27.22 -8.16
C ALA A 415 -14.85 26.61 -8.26
N GLY A 416 -15.21 25.76 -7.29
CA GLY A 416 -16.54 25.15 -7.21
C GLY A 416 -17.65 26.11 -6.76
N LEU A 417 -18.89 25.73 -7.07
CA LEU A 417 -20.12 26.31 -6.54
C LEU A 417 -20.25 26.10 -5.03
N SER A 418 -19.75 24.95 -4.56
CA SER A 418 -19.53 24.60 -3.16
C SER A 418 -18.03 24.44 -2.89
N TYR A 419 -17.63 24.45 -1.61
CA TYR A 419 -16.22 24.28 -1.27
C TYR A 419 -15.73 22.85 -1.54
N SER A 420 -16.57 21.85 -1.25
CA SER A 420 -16.40 20.43 -1.55
C SER A 420 -17.73 19.80 -1.98
N ILE A 421 -17.64 18.61 -2.58
CA ILE A 421 -18.76 17.74 -2.92
C ILE A 421 -18.54 16.42 -2.17
N GLU A 422 -19.40 16.11 -1.20
CA GLU A 422 -19.30 14.86 -0.45
C GLU A 422 -19.66 13.65 -1.32
N VAL A 423 -18.95 12.55 -1.14
CA VAL A 423 -19.14 11.29 -1.89
C VAL A 423 -19.00 10.08 -0.93
N GLY A 424 -18.90 8.87 -1.47
CA GLY A 424 -18.67 7.68 -0.63
C GLY A 424 -17.25 7.63 -0.08
N GLU A 425 -17.07 6.80 0.95
CA GLU A 425 -15.79 6.72 1.66
C GLU A 425 -14.63 6.23 0.76
N GLY A 426 -13.48 6.91 0.85
CA GLY A 426 -12.27 6.59 0.10
C GLY A 426 -12.35 6.86 -1.40
N PRO A 427 -12.75 8.05 -1.87
CA PRO A 427 -12.80 8.35 -3.30
C PRO A 427 -11.39 8.35 -3.90
N THR A 428 -11.19 7.58 -4.98
CA THR A 428 -9.86 7.40 -5.61
C THR A 428 -9.91 7.64 -7.12
N GLY A 429 -10.78 6.93 -7.84
CA GLY A 429 -10.99 7.13 -9.28
C GLY A 429 -11.93 8.28 -9.57
N VAL A 430 -11.65 9.03 -10.65
CA VAL A 430 -12.50 10.11 -11.15
C VAL A 430 -12.52 10.10 -12.68
N VAL A 431 -13.70 10.11 -13.28
CA VAL A 431 -13.91 10.10 -14.74
C VAL A 431 -14.95 11.16 -15.10
N PHE A 432 -14.60 12.04 -16.03
CA PHE A 432 -15.47 13.12 -16.49
C PHE A 432 -16.16 12.75 -17.82
N ASP A 433 -17.48 12.85 -17.85
CA ASP A 433 -18.34 12.65 -19.03
C ASP A 433 -18.99 13.97 -19.44
N ASP A 434 -18.29 14.70 -20.31
CA ASP A 434 -18.70 16.00 -20.87
C ASP A 434 -20.03 15.90 -21.63
N ALA A 435 -20.32 14.74 -22.26
CA ALA A 435 -21.50 14.58 -23.09
C ALA A 435 -22.81 14.56 -22.30
N ARG A 436 -22.75 14.29 -20.99
CA ARG A 436 -23.92 14.13 -20.11
C ARG A 436 -23.88 15.04 -18.89
N ASP A 437 -22.88 15.91 -18.77
CA ASP A 437 -22.65 16.73 -17.58
C ASP A 437 -22.54 15.87 -16.30
N ARG A 438 -21.71 14.82 -16.37
CA ARG A 438 -21.51 13.86 -15.27
C ARG A 438 -20.05 13.68 -14.91
N LEU A 439 -19.82 13.42 -13.62
CA LEU A 439 -18.56 12.92 -13.08
C LEU A 439 -18.85 11.63 -12.32
N TYR A 440 -18.08 10.58 -12.59
CA TYR A 440 -18.17 9.32 -11.86
C TYR A 440 -16.96 9.20 -10.92
N VAL A 441 -17.21 8.73 -9.69
CA VAL A 441 -16.19 8.60 -8.65
C VAL A 441 -16.24 7.21 -8.05
N LEU A 442 -15.10 6.53 -7.99
CA LEU A 442 -14.98 5.24 -7.30
C LEU A 442 -14.62 5.45 -5.84
N ASN A 443 -15.49 5.00 -4.94
CA ASN A 443 -15.32 5.05 -3.50
C ASN A 443 -14.76 3.69 -3.04
N LYS A 444 -13.43 3.59 -2.90
CA LYS A 444 -12.70 2.35 -2.61
C LYS A 444 -13.16 1.71 -1.29
N PHE A 445 -13.38 2.52 -0.25
CA PHE A 445 -13.68 2.00 1.09
C PHE A 445 -15.16 1.66 1.22
N ALA A 446 -16.04 2.47 0.63
CA ALA A 446 -17.47 2.18 0.61
C ALA A 446 -17.87 1.10 -0.41
N ALA A 447 -16.96 0.70 -1.30
CA ALA A 447 -17.24 -0.19 -2.44
C ALA A 447 -18.45 0.27 -3.26
N THR A 448 -18.46 1.56 -3.66
CA THR A 448 -19.54 2.13 -4.46
C THR A 448 -19.01 3.05 -5.57
N VAL A 449 -19.85 3.32 -6.57
CA VAL A 449 -19.66 4.39 -7.56
C VAL A 449 -20.63 5.52 -7.28
N SER A 450 -20.10 6.71 -7.02
CA SER A 450 -20.85 7.97 -6.93
C SER A 450 -20.99 8.61 -8.31
N THR A 451 -22.13 9.24 -8.57
CA THR A 451 -22.35 10.08 -9.76
C THR A 451 -22.57 11.52 -9.31
N ILE A 452 -21.90 12.48 -9.94
CA ILE A 452 -22.04 13.92 -9.65
C ILE A 452 -22.59 14.61 -10.89
N ASP A 453 -23.56 15.50 -10.69
CA ASP A 453 -23.98 16.48 -11.70
C ASP A 453 -22.95 17.62 -11.74
N THR A 454 -22.28 17.81 -12.86
CA THR A 454 -21.18 18.78 -12.97
C THR A 454 -21.67 20.21 -13.20
N THR A 455 -22.94 20.41 -13.53
CA THR A 455 -23.55 21.74 -13.64
C THR A 455 -24.00 22.25 -12.28
N ALA A 456 -24.59 21.37 -11.47
CA ALA A 456 -25.03 21.69 -10.11
C ALA A 456 -23.91 21.53 -9.07
N GLU A 457 -22.87 20.76 -9.39
CA GLU A 457 -21.79 20.33 -8.48
C GLU A 457 -22.33 19.64 -7.22
N THR A 458 -23.24 18.68 -7.43
CA THR A 458 -23.88 17.89 -6.37
C THR A 458 -23.92 16.41 -6.74
N GLU A 459 -23.76 15.54 -5.74
CA GLU A 459 -23.96 14.09 -5.91
C GLU A 459 -25.41 13.77 -6.30
N ILE A 460 -25.59 12.84 -7.23
CA ILE A 460 -26.85 12.22 -7.64
C ILE A 460 -26.94 10.86 -6.94
N LEU A 461 -27.97 10.67 -6.12
CA LEU A 461 -28.24 9.43 -5.38
C LEU A 461 -29.29 8.56 -6.10
N PRO A 462 -29.30 7.23 -5.87
CA PRO A 462 -28.41 6.46 -5.00
C PRO A 462 -27.02 6.20 -5.61
N ARG A 463 -26.08 5.74 -4.78
CA ARG A 463 -24.77 5.26 -5.21
C ARG A 463 -24.90 3.83 -5.73
N VAL A 464 -24.08 3.44 -6.72
CA VAL A 464 -24.09 2.08 -7.27
C VAL A 464 -23.15 1.19 -6.45
N PRO A 465 -23.63 0.14 -5.77
CA PRO A 465 -22.76 -0.72 -4.95
C PRO A 465 -21.98 -1.74 -5.76
N LEU A 466 -20.83 -2.12 -5.23
CA LEU A 466 -19.99 -3.23 -5.69
C LEU A 466 -19.96 -4.32 -4.61
N HIS A 467 -19.63 -5.56 -5.01
CA HIS A 467 -19.38 -6.62 -4.03
C HIS A 467 -18.16 -6.28 -3.18
N ASP A 468 -18.29 -6.38 -1.85
CA ASP A 468 -17.20 -6.09 -0.92
C ASP A 468 -16.93 -7.28 0.02
N PRO A 469 -15.98 -8.16 -0.35
CA PRO A 469 -15.59 -9.31 0.46
C PRO A 469 -14.68 -8.94 1.65
N THR A 470 -14.40 -7.67 1.90
CA THR A 470 -13.58 -7.26 3.05
C THR A 470 -14.29 -7.57 4.37
N THR A 471 -13.50 -7.82 5.40
CA THR A 471 -14.01 -8.23 6.72
C THR A 471 -14.46 -7.04 7.55
N LEU A 472 -15.27 -7.28 8.59
CA LEU A 472 -15.70 -6.23 9.51
C LEU A 472 -14.54 -5.43 10.14
N PRO A 473 -13.41 -6.03 10.56
CA PRO A 473 -12.24 -5.29 10.99
C PRO A 473 -11.72 -4.28 9.96
N VAL A 474 -11.72 -4.65 8.67
CA VAL A 474 -11.33 -3.74 7.59
C VAL A 474 -12.32 -2.59 7.48
N LYS A 475 -13.60 -2.89 7.31
CA LYS A 475 -14.68 -1.89 7.12
C LYS A 475 -14.75 -0.89 8.28
N SER A 476 -14.64 -1.37 9.52
CA SER A 476 -14.83 -0.53 10.71
C SER A 476 -13.57 0.22 11.15
N GLY A 477 -12.39 -0.38 11.00
CA GLY A 477 -11.14 0.17 11.54
C GLY A 477 -10.33 1.03 10.58
N ARG A 478 -10.50 0.85 9.26
CA ARG A 478 -9.71 1.55 8.23
C ARG A 478 -9.77 3.08 8.35
N LYS A 479 -10.93 3.64 8.72
CA LYS A 479 -11.10 5.09 8.91
C LYS A 479 -10.13 5.72 9.93
N HIS A 480 -9.64 4.97 10.91
CA HIS A 480 -8.70 5.49 11.91
C HIS A 480 -7.30 5.73 11.32
N LEU A 481 -6.98 5.10 10.19
CA LEU A 481 -5.75 5.35 9.44
C LEU A 481 -5.90 6.54 8.47
N TYR A 482 -7.06 6.66 7.80
CA TYR A 482 -7.21 7.54 6.62
C TYR A 482 -8.08 8.79 6.83
N ASP A 483 -9.08 8.77 7.71
CA ASP A 483 -10.09 9.85 7.80
C ASP A 483 -9.46 11.13 8.36
N THR A 484 -9.27 12.12 7.50
CA THR A 484 -8.60 13.38 7.83
C THR A 484 -9.53 14.34 8.56
N HIS A 485 -10.83 14.36 8.25
CA HIS A 485 -11.80 15.25 8.90
C HIS A 485 -12.07 14.86 10.34
N ARG A 486 -12.07 13.56 10.64
CA ARG A 486 -12.28 13.02 11.99
C ARG A 486 -11.05 13.19 12.87
N ASN A 487 -9.87 12.89 12.34
CA ASN A 487 -8.68 12.63 13.16
C ASN A 487 -7.64 13.76 13.12
N SER A 488 -7.86 14.83 12.36
CA SER A 488 -6.96 15.99 12.29
C SER A 488 -7.58 17.27 12.82
N GLY A 489 -6.76 18.10 13.46
CA GLY A 489 -7.14 19.45 13.88
C GLY A 489 -7.39 20.44 12.75
N LEU A 490 -6.94 20.15 11.53
CA LEU A 490 -7.14 20.98 10.33
C LEU A 490 -7.89 20.25 9.19
N GLY A 491 -8.27 18.97 9.40
CA GLY A 491 -9.03 18.20 8.41
C GLY A 491 -8.24 17.68 7.20
N HIS A 492 -6.92 17.88 7.13
CA HIS A 492 -6.12 17.64 5.90
C HIS A 492 -5.03 16.56 6.01
N ILE A 493 -4.81 15.99 7.20
CA ILE A 493 -3.79 14.97 7.47
C ILE A 493 -4.40 13.78 8.22
N ALA A 494 -3.72 12.64 8.20
CA ALA A 494 -4.05 11.46 9.00
C ALA A 494 -2.79 10.67 9.35
N CYS A 495 -2.91 9.54 10.06
CA CYS A 495 -1.81 8.59 10.21
C CYS A 495 -1.26 8.12 8.84
N ALA A 496 -2.15 7.96 7.84
CA ALA A 496 -1.79 7.61 6.46
C ALA A 496 -0.90 8.66 5.77
N SER A 497 -0.82 9.89 6.29
CA SER A 497 0.05 10.92 5.74
C SER A 497 1.54 10.59 5.82
N CYS A 498 1.97 9.85 6.85
CA CYS A 498 3.32 9.28 6.94
C CYS A 498 3.30 7.78 6.60
N HIS A 499 2.25 7.07 7.02
CA HIS A 499 2.06 5.65 6.72
C HIS A 499 1.24 5.44 5.45
N VAL A 500 1.72 6.01 4.34
CA VAL A 500 1.02 6.03 3.06
C VAL A 500 0.69 4.60 2.64
N ASP A 501 -0.59 4.30 2.44
CA ASP A 501 -1.07 2.96 2.10
C ASP A 501 -0.63 1.86 3.09
N ALA A 502 -0.62 2.21 4.39
CA ALA A 502 -0.11 1.40 5.51
C ALA A 502 1.38 1.02 5.41
N ARG A 503 2.12 1.65 4.49
CA ARG A 503 3.56 1.49 4.30
C ARG A 503 4.28 2.66 4.97
N MET A 504 5.16 3.35 4.24
CA MET A 504 6.01 4.42 4.73
C MET A 504 6.12 5.51 3.65
N ASP A 505 6.35 6.74 4.08
CA ASP A 505 6.68 7.89 3.23
C ASP A 505 8.17 7.96 2.84
N ARG A 506 8.97 7.00 3.33
CA ARG A 506 10.44 6.91 3.21
C ARG A 506 11.20 8.12 3.74
N LEU A 507 10.56 8.91 4.60
CA LEU A 507 11.20 10.02 5.31
C LEU A 507 11.57 9.62 6.74
N ALA A 508 12.53 10.36 7.32
CA ALA A 508 12.73 10.39 8.76
C ALA A 508 12.11 11.65 9.38
N TRP A 509 11.68 11.53 10.63
CA TRP A 509 11.00 12.57 11.39
C TRP A 509 11.59 12.70 12.80
N ASP A 510 11.93 13.91 13.24
CA ASP A 510 12.29 14.16 14.65
C ASP A 510 11.07 14.64 15.43
N LEU A 511 10.24 13.68 15.83
CA LEU A 511 9.02 13.88 16.61
C LEU A 511 9.30 13.86 18.12
N GLY A 512 10.44 14.41 18.56
CA GLY A 512 10.71 14.61 19.98
C GLY A 512 9.83 15.69 20.62
N ASP A 513 9.94 15.86 21.93
CA ASP A 513 9.37 17.00 22.67
C ASP A 513 10.39 17.56 23.67
N PRO A 514 10.99 18.75 23.42
CA PRO A 514 11.91 19.39 24.35
C PRO A 514 11.30 19.65 25.74
N ALA A 515 10.00 19.92 25.82
CA ALA A 515 9.31 20.23 27.07
C ALA A 515 8.76 18.98 27.78
N GLY A 516 8.87 17.80 27.16
CA GLY A 516 8.35 16.55 27.69
C GLY A 516 9.06 16.07 28.97
N GLU A 517 8.57 14.97 29.53
CA GLU A 517 9.13 14.32 30.71
C GLU A 517 9.84 13.02 30.31
N MET A 518 10.81 12.58 31.14
CA MET A 518 11.41 11.24 30.99
C MET A 518 10.34 10.15 31.18
N LYS A 519 10.31 9.16 30.28
CA LYS A 519 9.54 7.91 30.51
C LYS A 519 10.45 6.90 31.22
N GLU A 520 10.01 6.33 32.33
CA GLU A 520 10.81 5.35 33.09
C GLU A 520 10.79 3.96 32.44
N PHE A 521 11.94 3.29 32.38
CA PHE A 521 12.08 1.91 31.90
C PHE A 521 11.57 0.87 32.92
N THR A 522 10.25 0.74 33.06
CA THR A 522 9.65 -0.07 34.14
C THR A 522 9.03 -1.41 33.71
N ASN A 523 8.77 -1.62 32.41
CA ASN A 523 7.95 -2.77 31.96
C ASN A 523 8.75 -3.96 31.40
N TYR A 524 10.08 -3.84 31.29
CA TYR A 524 10.94 -4.86 30.65
C TYR A 524 11.89 -5.56 31.64
N SER A 525 11.80 -5.25 32.94
CA SER A 525 12.64 -5.84 33.97
C SER A 525 12.17 -7.26 34.32
N GLY A 526 12.97 -8.29 33.99
CA GLY A 526 12.82 -9.64 34.56
C GLY A 526 12.64 -10.82 33.59
N THR A 527 12.78 -10.64 32.28
CA THR A 527 12.61 -11.73 31.30
C THR A 527 13.93 -12.06 30.59
N SER A 528 14.56 -13.15 31.02
CA SER A 528 15.93 -13.54 30.66
C SER A 528 16.02 -14.20 29.29
N CYS A 529 16.60 -13.56 28.28
CA CYS A 529 16.99 -14.18 27.01
C CYS A 529 18.14 -15.22 27.17
N PRO A 530 18.44 -16.11 26.20
CA PRO A 530 19.39 -17.23 26.30
C PRO A 530 20.86 -16.92 26.40
N SER A 531 21.29 -15.79 25.85
CA SER A 531 22.68 -15.37 25.91
C SER A 531 22.83 -14.33 27.00
N ALA A 532 23.98 -14.32 27.68
CA ALA A 532 24.40 -13.18 28.50
C ALA A 532 24.39 -11.86 27.70
N ASP A 533 24.40 -11.95 26.35
CA ASP A 533 24.48 -10.81 25.43
C ASP A 533 23.12 -10.30 24.90
N CYS A 534 22.04 -11.11 24.91
CA CYS A 534 20.69 -10.67 24.51
C CYS A 534 19.72 -10.63 25.71
N GLN A 535 20.19 -10.77 26.98
CA GLN A 535 19.31 -10.49 28.13
C GLN A 535 18.71 -9.10 27.92
N ASN A 536 17.43 -8.90 28.22
CA ASN A 536 16.84 -7.57 28.25
C ASN A 536 17.70 -6.68 29.17
N CYS A 537 18.65 -5.95 28.58
CA CYS A 537 19.57 -5.06 29.26
C CYS A 537 20.43 -5.78 30.33
N PRO A 538 21.33 -6.71 29.95
CA PRO A 538 21.97 -7.70 30.84
C PRO A 538 22.68 -7.11 32.07
N ASP A 539 23.21 -5.90 31.93
CA ASP A 539 24.07 -5.24 32.92
C ASP A 539 23.52 -3.87 33.39
N GLY A 540 22.22 -3.61 33.24
CA GLY A 540 21.68 -2.25 33.43
C GLY A 540 22.04 -1.31 32.26
N GLY A 541 22.19 -1.90 31.08
CA GLY A 541 22.61 -1.20 29.87
C GLY A 541 21.51 -0.38 29.20
N CYS A 542 20.23 -0.57 29.53
CA CYS A 542 19.13 0.26 29.02
C CYS A 542 18.85 1.42 29.97
N GLN A 543 18.22 2.47 29.46
CA GLN A 543 17.94 3.69 30.21
C GLN A 543 16.51 4.16 29.98
N ASP A 544 16.07 5.05 30.87
CA ASP A 544 14.83 5.80 30.71
C ASP A 544 14.82 6.58 29.40
N TRP A 545 13.65 6.71 28.78
CA TRP A 545 13.53 7.32 27.47
C TRP A 545 13.43 8.84 27.60
N HIS A 546 14.42 9.52 27.03
CA HIS A 546 14.41 10.97 26.91
C HIS A 546 13.35 11.41 25.86
N PRO A 547 12.58 12.49 26.11
CA PRO A 547 11.53 12.94 25.20
C PRO A 547 12.08 13.56 23.90
N MET A 548 13.29 14.12 23.93
CA MET A 548 14.07 14.38 22.72
C MET A 548 14.78 13.09 22.30
N LYS A 549 14.47 12.60 21.10
CA LYS A 549 14.85 11.27 20.63
C LYS A 549 15.62 11.25 19.30
N GLY A 550 15.54 12.35 18.56
CA GLY A 550 16.15 12.49 17.24
C GLY A 550 15.28 11.92 16.12
N PRO A 551 15.77 12.04 14.87
CA PRO A 551 15.09 11.53 13.69
C PRO A 551 14.83 10.03 13.76
N MET A 552 13.65 9.60 13.30
CA MET A 552 13.30 8.20 13.09
C MET A 552 12.52 8.04 11.79
N THR A 553 12.87 7.04 11.00
CA THR A 553 12.18 6.66 9.77
C THR A 553 10.79 6.14 10.07
N THR A 554 9.84 6.41 9.18
CA THR A 554 8.50 5.85 9.31
C THR A 554 8.54 4.32 9.22
N GLN A 555 7.87 3.62 10.14
CA GLN A 555 7.75 2.16 10.11
C GLN A 555 6.57 1.75 9.22
N THR A 556 6.71 0.66 8.46
CA THR A 556 5.55 0.03 7.82
C THR A 556 4.56 -0.49 8.87
N LEU A 557 3.27 -0.33 8.63
CA LEU A 557 2.20 -0.89 9.46
C LEU A 557 1.79 -2.30 9.01
N GLN A 558 2.34 -2.79 7.89
CA GLN A 558 2.09 -4.13 7.40
C GLN A 558 2.56 -5.17 8.42
N ASP A 559 1.62 -5.99 8.89
CA ASP A 559 1.81 -7.02 9.91
C ASP A 559 2.57 -6.51 11.16
N ILE A 560 2.23 -5.29 11.62
CA ILE A 560 2.84 -4.67 12.79
C ILE A 560 2.29 -5.21 14.12
N ILE A 561 1.03 -5.67 14.13
CA ILE A 561 0.37 -6.21 15.33
C ILE A 561 0.95 -7.58 15.71
N GLY A 562 1.16 -7.78 17.01
CA GLY A 562 1.88 -8.91 17.58
C GLY A 562 3.40 -8.78 17.49
N LYS A 563 3.92 -7.60 17.10
CA LYS A 563 5.37 -7.31 17.00
C LYS A 563 5.74 -6.23 18.01
N GLU A 564 5.00 -6.08 19.09
CA GLU A 564 5.21 -5.10 20.15
C GLU A 564 6.51 -5.37 20.94
N PRO A 565 7.10 -4.37 21.60
CA PRO A 565 6.67 -2.98 21.63
C PRO A 565 6.83 -2.28 20.29
N HIS A 566 6.08 -1.22 20.11
CA HIS A 566 6.09 -0.39 18.92
C HIS A 566 7.03 0.81 19.08
N HIS A 567 7.19 1.56 17.98
CA HIS A 567 8.23 2.56 17.79
C HIS A 567 9.64 1.95 17.80
N TRP A 568 10.62 2.60 17.17
CA TRP A 568 11.97 2.03 17.03
C TRP A 568 12.65 1.79 18.39
N ARG A 569 12.34 2.64 19.38
CA ARG A 569 12.88 2.52 20.75
C ARG A 569 12.21 1.45 21.61
N GLY A 570 11.07 0.92 21.17
CA GLY A 570 10.24 0.04 22.00
C GLY A 570 9.65 0.77 23.22
N ASP A 571 9.50 2.10 23.17
CA ASP A 571 8.95 2.94 24.23
C ASP A 571 7.42 3.06 24.15
N ARG A 572 6.77 2.25 23.31
CA ARG A 572 5.30 2.15 23.21
C ARG A 572 4.92 0.70 23.37
N ASP A 573 4.29 0.34 24.49
CA ASP A 573 4.07 -1.07 24.81
C ASP A 573 3.10 -1.74 23.83
N GLY A 574 2.08 -1.02 23.37
CA GLY A 574 1.14 -1.48 22.35
C GLY A 574 0.61 -0.34 21.49
N LEU A 575 -0.30 -0.64 20.58
CA LEU A 575 -0.89 0.37 19.69
C LEU A 575 -1.68 1.42 20.48
N GLU A 576 -2.27 1.04 21.61
CA GLU A 576 -3.09 1.90 22.50
C GLU A 576 -2.33 3.14 22.96
N GLU A 577 -1.00 3.05 23.13
CA GLU A 577 -0.18 4.20 23.55
C GLU A 577 -0.07 5.29 22.47
N PHE A 578 -0.46 5.01 21.22
CA PHE A 578 -0.53 6.01 20.15
C PHE A 578 -1.86 6.77 20.13
N ALA A 579 -2.82 6.48 21.02
CA ALA A 579 -4.06 7.24 21.13
C ALA A 579 -3.81 8.76 21.28
N GLU A 580 -2.79 9.14 22.06
CA GLU A 580 -2.40 10.53 22.24
C GLU A 580 -1.82 11.18 20.97
N ALA A 581 -1.24 10.41 20.04
CA ALA A 581 -0.69 10.97 18.80
C ALA A 581 -1.75 11.66 17.93
N PHE A 582 -3.01 11.22 18.01
CA PHE A 582 -4.14 11.91 17.38
C PHE A 582 -4.29 13.35 17.92
N LEU A 583 -4.11 13.54 19.23
CA LEU A 583 -4.16 14.85 19.87
C LEU A 583 -2.88 15.65 19.61
N VAL A 584 -1.71 15.09 19.92
CA VAL A 584 -0.44 15.83 20.02
C VAL A 584 0.30 15.99 18.69
N LEU A 585 0.06 15.10 17.72
CA LEU A 585 0.65 15.20 16.38
C LEU A 585 -0.39 15.57 15.31
N GLN A 586 -1.54 14.90 15.25
CA GLN A 586 -2.57 15.25 14.24
C GLN A 586 -3.39 16.48 14.62
N GLY A 587 -3.33 16.89 15.90
CA GLY A 587 -4.02 18.09 16.37
C GLY A 587 -5.52 17.90 16.63
N ALA A 588 -6.03 16.67 16.71
CA ALA A 588 -7.43 16.39 17.00
C ALA A 588 -7.89 17.00 18.35
N ASP A 589 -9.20 17.02 18.61
CA ASP A 589 -9.75 17.57 19.85
C ASP A 589 -9.40 16.77 21.11
N GLY A 590 -9.01 15.51 20.95
CA GLY A 590 -8.66 14.59 22.02
C GLY A 590 -7.95 13.35 21.51
N PRO A 591 -7.44 12.50 22.41
CA PRO A 591 -6.89 11.20 22.04
C PRO A 591 -7.98 10.30 21.48
N LEU A 592 -7.60 9.33 20.65
CA LEU A 592 -8.56 8.36 20.10
C LEU A 592 -9.13 7.47 21.23
N PRO A 593 -10.46 7.30 21.35
CA PRO A 593 -11.05 6.49 22.41
C PRO A 593 -10.60 5.02 22.37
N PRO A 594 -10.55 4.31 23.50
CA PRO A 594 -10.09 2.91 23.55
C PRO A 594 -10.83 1.95 22.60
N ALA A 595 -12.15 2.11 22.43
CA ALA A 595 -12.93 1.28 21.51
C ALA A 595 -12.55 1.51 20.04
N ASP A 596 -12.19 2.75 19.69
CA ASP A 596 -11.76 3.14 18.36
C ASP A 596 -10.31 2.67 18.12
N MET A 597 -9.44 2.78 19.13
CA MET A 597 -8.09 2.18 19.10
C MET A 597 -8.16 0.66 18.85
N GLN A 598 -9.09 -0.05 19.50
CA GLN A 598 -9.28 -1.48 19.25
C GLN A 598 -9.73 -1.79 17.82
N GLN A 599 -10.58 -0.95 17.22
CA GLN A 599 -10.96 -1.08 15.81
C GLN A 599 -9.73 -0.85 14.91
N PHE A 600 -8.92 0.15 15.22
CA PHE A 600 -7.70 0.44 14.47
C PHE A 600 -6.70 -0.73 14.55
N GLU A 601 -6.47 -1.27 15.75
CA GLU A 601 -5.63 -2.45 15.97
C GLU A 601 -6.17 -3.67 15.19
N SER A 602 -7.48 -3.90 15.26
CA SER A 602 -8.14 -5.00 14.53
C SER A 602 -7.93 -4.85 13.03
N PHE A 603 -8.03 -3.64 12.48
CA PHE A 603 -7.73 -3.36 11.07
C PHE A 603 -6.26 -3.61 10.73
N LEU A 604 -5.32 -3.04 11.47
CA LEU A 604 -3.89 -3.23 11.22
C LEU A 604 -3.49 -4.71 11.30
N SER A 605 -4.13 -5.46 12.18
CA SER A 605 -3.95 -6.91 12.26
C SER A 605 -4.31 -7.64 10.97
N THR A 606 -5.13 -7.07 10.08
CA THR A 606 -5.50 -7.73 8.81
C THR A 606 -4.42 -7.62 7.73
N ILE A 607 -3.48 -6.68 7.85
CA ILE A 607 -2.59 -6.27 6.76
C ILE A 607 -1.41 -7.24 6.63
N HIS A 608 -1.19 -7.76 5.42
CA HIS A 608 -0.13 -8.71 5.07
C HIS A 608 0.98 -8.02 4.25
N PHE A 609 2.18 -8.60 4.28
CA PHE A 609 3.20 -8.29 3.28
C PHE A 609 2.83 -8.90 1.93
N PRO A 610 3.02 -8.19 0.80
CA PRO A 610 2.86 -8.76 -0.53
C PRO A 610 3.92 -9.86 -0.80
N PRO A 611 3.78 -10.62 -1.91
CA PRO A 611 4.84 -11.50 -2.38
C PRO A 611 6.17 -10.74 -2.49
N ASN A 612 7.26 -11.35 -2.04
CA ASN A 612 8.58 -10.72 -2.15
C ASN A 612 9.21 -11.05 -3.53
N PRO A 613 9.59 -10.03 -4.34
CA PRO A 613 10.06 -10.23 -5.71
C PRO A 613 11.45 -10.89 -5.81
N TYR A 614 12.20 -10.93 -4.71
CA TYR A 614 13.53 -11.52 -4.63
C TYR A 614 13.50 -12.99 -4.20
N ARG A 615 12.33 -13.61 -4.07
CA ARG A 615 12.15 -15.04 -3.84
C ARG A 615 12.03 -15.80 -5.15
N ASN A 616 12.39 -17.09 -5.14
CA ASN A 616 12.02 -17.96 -6.25
C ASN A 616 10.50 -18.19 -6.26
N PHE A 617 9.95 -18.56 -7.42
CA PHE A 617 8.53 -18.90 -7.57
C PHE A 617 8.02 -19.88 -6.51
N ASP A 618 8.80 -20.91 -6.19
CA ASP A 618 8.48 -21.92 -5.18
C ASP A 618 8.75 -21.46 -3.73
N ASN A 619 8.96 -20.16 -3.53
CA ASN A 619 9.17 -19.49 -2.25
C ASN A 619 10.51 -19.78 -1.56
N THR A 620 11.41 -20.50 -2.24
CA THR A 620 12.76 -20.77 -1.75
C THR A 620 13.69 -19.56 -1.90
N LEU A 621 14.78 -19.55 -1.11
CA LEU A 621 15.83 -18.53 -1.19
C LEU A 621 16.61 -18.66 -2.52
N PRO A 622 16.91 -17.57 -3.24
CA PRO A 622 17.73 -17.61 -4.44
C PRO A 622 19.19 -17.95 -4.11
N THR A 623 19.85 -18.70 -4.99
CA THR A 623 21.27 -19.07 -4.85
C THR A 623 22.21 -18.20 -5.70
N SER A 624 21.65 -17.35 -6.55
CA SER A 624 22.36 -16.30 -7.28
C SER A 624 21.38 -15.16 -7.57
N LEU A 625 21.60 -14.02 -6.92
CA LEU A 625 20.76 -12.84 -7.03
C LEU A 625 21.61 -11.63 -7.42
N ALA A 626 21.21 -10.91 -8.45
CA ALA A 626 21.83 -9.62 -8.79
C ALA A 626 21.41 -8.56 -7.77
N LEU A 627 22.34 -7.67 -7.40
CA LEU A 627 22.14 -6.67 -6.35
C LEU A 627 22.34 -5.24 -6.88
N PRO A 628 21.49 -4.78 -7.82
CA PRO A 628 21.58 -3.42 -8.32
C PRO A 628 21.41 -2.42 -7.16
N GLY A 629 22.15 -1.31 -7.20
CA GLY A 629 22.12 -0.30 -6.14
C GLY A 629 22.92 -0.66 -4.89
N HIS A 630 23.58 -1.83 -4.83
CA HIS A 630 24.45 -2.21 -3.71
C HIS A 630 25.92 -2.27 -4.14
N TYR A 631 26.77 -1.61 -3.35
CA TYR A 631 28.17 -1.39 -3.70
C TYR A 631 29.12 -1.88 -2.60
N THR A 632 30.35 -2.17 -3.00
CA THR A 632 31.47 -2.46 -2.10
C THR A 632 31.76 -1.24 -1.22
N THR A 633 32.02 -1.48 0.06
CA THR A 633 32.18 -0.40 1.05
C THR A 633 33.60 0.16 1.11
N GLY A 634 34.57 -0.54 0.53
CA GLY A 634 36.00 -0.25 0.69
C GLY A 634 36.71 -1.14 1.72
N ARG A 635 35.96 -1.97 2.46
CA ARG A 635 36.53 -2.84 3.51
C ARG A 635 37.42 -3.96 2.96
N PHE A 636 37.05 -4.54 1.81
CA PHE A 636 37.81 -5.63 1.17
C PHE A 636 38.25 -5.25 -0.25
N GLY A 637 37.31 -4.99 -1.15
CA GLY A 637 37.56 -4.42 -2.47
C GLY A 637 37.55 -2.89 -2.46
N PRO A 638 37.89 -2.24 -3.60
CA PRO A 638 37.76 -0.78 -3.75
C PRO A 638 36.31 -0.34 -3.52
N ALA A 639 36.09 0.77 -2.81
CA ALA A 639 34.75 1.29 -2.55
C ALA A 639 34.01 1.73 -3.82
N GLY A 640 32.68 1.62 -3.81
CA GLY A 640 31.80 2.11 -4.87
C GLY A 640 31.74 1.23 -6.12
N GLN A 641 32.27 0.00 -6.08
CA GLN A 641 32.08 -0.98 -7.16
C GLN A 641 30.80 -1.79 -6.91
N PRO A 642 30.04 -2.22 -7.94
CA PRO A 642 28.89 -3.09 -7.73
C PRO A 642 29.28 -4.37 -6.99
N LEU A 643 28.45 -4.81 -6.04
CA LEU A 643 28.63 -6.11 -5.39
C LEU A 643 28.46 -7.26 -6.40
N PRO A 644 29.14 -8.41 -6.18
CA PRO A 644 28.87 -9.61 -6.97
C PRO A 644 27.46 -10.13 -6.70
N ASN A 645 27.00 -11.09 -7.50
CA ASN A 645 25.74 -11.78 -7.22
C ASN A 645 25.80 -12.44 -5.83
N GLY A 646 24.76 -12.22 -5.02
CA GLY A 646 24.65 -12.84 -3.70
C GLY A 646 23.95 -14.21 -3.76
N ASN A 647 24.30 -15.08 -2.83
CA ASN A 647 23.60 -16.33 -2.56
C ASN A 647 22.90 -16.24 -1.20
N ALA A 648 21.57 -16.14 -1.21
CA ALA A 648 20.80 -15.91 0.01
C ALA A 648 20.77 -17.15 0.94
N VAL A 649 21.04 -18.36 0.42
CA VAL A 649 21.20 -19.58 1.23
C VAL A 649 22.53 -19.55 2.01
N ASN A 650 23.60 -19.09 1.37
CA ASN A 650 24.86 -18.84 2.07
C ASN A 650 24.71 -17.70 3.09
N GLY A 651 23.97 -16.64 2.71
CA GLY A 651 23.60 -15.54 3.60
C GLY A 651 22.90 -16.05 4.85
N LEU A 652 21.91 -16.94 4.71
CA LEU A 652 21.22 -17.57 5.84
C LEU A 652 22.16 -18.40 6.72
N THR A 653 23.14 -19.08 6.11
CA THR A 653 24.14 -19.85 6.85
C THR A 653 25.03 -18.92 7.69
N ALA A 654 25.53 -17.84 7.09
CA ALA A 654 26.29 -16.81 7.80
C ALA A 654 25.47 -16.15 8.92
N TYR A 655 24.20 -15.86 8.65
CA TYR A 655 23.26 -15.28 9.61
C TYR A 655 23.04 -16.18 10.85
N ARG A 656 23.01 -17.51 10.65
CA ARG A 656 22.76 -18.48 11.73
C ARG A 656 24.01 -18.93 12.48
N THR A 657 25.16 -19.00 11.81
CA THR A 657 26.36 -19.64 12.39
C THR A 657 27.66 -18.86 12.18
N GLY A 658 27.60 -17.68 11.57
CA GLY A 658 28.78 -16.92 11.18
C GLY A 658 29.51 -16.22 12.33
N GLY A 659 28.92 -16.11 13.52
CA GLY A 659 29.52 -15.35 14.63
C GLY A 659 29.77 -13.88 14.25
N LEU A 660 28.81 -13.31 13.51
CA LEU A 660 28.97 -12.02 12.82
C LEU A 660 29.21 -10.86 13.76
N ASP A 661 28.83 -10.92 15.03
CA ASP A 661 29.10 -9.84 16.00
C ASP A 661 29.38 -10.42 17.39
N GLY A 662 30.30 -11.40 17.45
CA GLY A 662 30.52 -12.20 18.67
C GLY A 662 29.39 -13.21 18.96
N VAL A 663 28.20 -12.99 18.40
CA VAL A 663 27.04 -13.89 18.36
C VAL A 663 26.54 -14.09 16.93
N ASN A 664 25.55 -14.97 16.75
CA ASN A 664 24.84 -15.14 15.48
C ASN A 664 23.67 -14.16 15.39
N CYS A 665 23.42 -13.57 14.22
CA CYS A 665 22.32 -12.63 14.01
C CYS A 665 20.96 -13.23 14.43
N VAL A 666 20.76 -14.53 14.14
CA VAL A 666 19.52 -15.26 14.49
C VAL A 666 19.19 -15.28 15.99
N THR A 667 20.18 -15.03 16.86
CA THR A 667 19.99 -15.01 18.31
C THR A 667 19.15 -13.81 18.76
N CYS A 668 19.29 -12.67 18.11
CA CYS A 668 18.53 -11.47 18.44
C CYS A 668 17.46 -11.22 17.34
N HIS A 669 17.79 -11.36 16.05
CA HIS A 669 16.84 -11.27 14.94
C HIS A 669 16.27 -12.66 14.57
N THR A 670 15.12 -13.02 15.12
CA THR A 670 14.59 -14.38 15.01
C THR A 670 13.82 -14.64 13.71
N LEU A 671 13.80 -15.88 13.23
CA LEU A 671 13.03 -16.26 12.05
C LEU A 671 11.58 -16.61 12.43
N PRO A 672 10.59 -16.33 11.56
CA PRO A 672 10.73 -15.91 10.17
C PRO A 672 10.72 -14.39 9.90
N THR A 673 10.42 -13.55 10.89
CA THR A 673 10.20 -12.10 10.64
C THR A 673 11.46 -11.24 10.77
N GLY A 674 12.50 -11.76 11.41
CA GLY A 674 13.70 -11.03 11.80
C GLY A 674 13.50 -10.18 13.04
N ALA A 675 12.29 -10.13 13.62
CA ALA A 675 12.03 -9.39 14.85
C ALA A 675 12.65 -10.09 16.08
N GLY A 676 12.71 -9.37 17.19
CA GLY A 676 13.07 -9.95 18.49
C GLY A 676 12.18 -11.14 18.88
N THR A 677 12.67 -11.99 19.78
CA THR A 677 11.86 -13.06 20.38
C THR A 677 10.94 -12.51 21.47
N ASN A 678 9.77 -13.12 21.68
CA ASN A 678 8.92 -12.91 22.86
C ASN A 678 9.17 -13.95 23.96
N THR A 679 10.34 -14.59 23.97
CA THR A 679 10.65 -15.70 24.89
C THR A 679 11.90 -15.43 25.71
N ALA A 680 11.91 -15.98 26.92
CA ALA A 680 13.03 -16.03 27.83
C ALA A 680 13.60 -17.45 27.89
N LEU A 681 14.93 -17.60 27.90
CA LEU A 681 15.57 -18.86 28.28
C LEU A 681 15.52 -19.02 29.80
N VAL A 682 14.91 -20.12 30.23
CA VAL A 682 14.93 -20.58 31.61
C VAL A 682 15.61 -21.94 31.64
N GLY A 683 16.84 -21.98 32.14
CA GLY A 683 17.71 -23.16 32.06
C GLY A 683 18.17 -23.42 30.63
N ILE A 684 17.52 -24.38 29.95
CA ILE A 684 17.78 -24.74 28.54
C ILE A 684 16.51 -24.68 27.68
N THR A 685 15.41 -24.16 28.22
CA THR A 685 14.10 -24.13 27.56
C THR A 685 13.65 -22.70 27.38
N PHE A 686 13.15 -22.40 26.19
CA PHE A 686 12.49 -21.13 25.90
C PHE A 686 11.07 -21.13 26.47
N GLN A 687 10.74 -20.12 27.26
CA GLN A 687 9.43 -19.90 27.84
C GLN A 687 8.90 -18.54 27.39
N ASN A 688 7.63 -18.47 27.01
CA ASN A 688 7.03 -17.21 26.59
C ASN A 688 7.06 -16.19 27.72
N ILE A 689 7.40 -14.95 27.37
CA ILE A 689 7.20 -13.80 28.22
C ILE A 689 5.68 -13.56 28.30
N PRO A 690 5.12 -13.34 29.51
CA PRO A 690 3.72 -12.97 29.64
C PRO A 690 3.41 -11.71 28.83
N ALA A 691 2.29 -11.74 28.09
CA ALA A 691 1.77 -10.56 27.43
C ALA A 691 1.39 -9.49 28.47
N GLY A 692 1.42 -8.23 28.05
CA GLY A 692 0.99 -7.12 28.87
C GLY A 692 -0.53 -7.05 29.05
N PRO A 693 -1.02 -6.07 29.82
CA PRO A 693 -2.45 -5.96 30.16
C PRO A 693 -3.41 -5.84 28.99
N ASN A 694 -2.95 -5.36 27.83
CA ASN A 694 -3.74 -5.20 26.61
C ASN A 694 -3.49 -6.34 25.59
N GLY A 695 -2.68 -7.34 25.95
CA GLY A 695 -2.34 -8.46 25.06
C GLY A 695 -1.10 -8.22 24.20
N GLU A 696 -0.44 -7.08 24.38
CA GLU A 696 0.81 -6.72 23.73
C GLU A 696 1.93 -7.71 24.05
N LEU A 697 2.76 -8.01 23.05
CA LEU A 697 3.97 -8.79 23.26
C LEU A 697 5.12 -7.92 23.75
N HIS A 698 6.02 -8.51 24.53
CA HIS A 698 7.25 -7.85 24.96
C HIS A 698 8.43 -8.43 24.20
N LEU A 699 8.57 -8.08 22.92
CA LEU A 699 9.72 -8.52 22.12
C LEU A 699 11.03 -7.96 22.67
N ALA A 700 12.10 -8.73 22.45
CA ALA A 700 13.43 -8.42 22.91
C ALA A 700 13.88 -7.01 22.50
N LEU A 701 14.45 -6.30 23.47
CA LEU A 701 15.12 -5.01 23.30
C LEU A 701 16.64 -5.21 23.38
N VAL A 702 17.38 -4.31 22.74
CA VAL A 702 18.85 -4.24 22.79
C VAL A 702 19.30 -2.92 23.40
N SER A 703 20.48 -2.95 24.03
CA SER A 703 21.02 -1.83 24.80
C SER A 703 21.76 -0.77 23.96
N VAL A 704 21.92 -0.97 22.65
CA VAL A 704 22.47 0.03 21.72
C VAL A 704 22.27 -0.47 20.28
N ASP A 705 22.00 0.42 19.34
CA ASP A 705 21.85 0.15 17.91
C ASP A 705 23.03 0.69 17.07
N GLY A 706 24.11 1.11 17.73
CA GLY A 706 25.23 1.83 17.14
C GLY A 706 25.10 3.36 17.23
N SER A 707 23.99 3.87 17.77
CA SER A 707 23.76 5.28 18.06
C SER A 707 23.76 5.57 19.57
N THR A 708 23.51 6.82 19.94
CA THR A 708 23.34 7.33 21.30
C THR A 708 21.99 6.94 21.91
N ASN A 709 21.08 6.37 21.12
CA ASN A 709 19.88 5.72 21.64
C ASN A 709 20.26 4.34 22.22
N ILE A 710 20.03 4.18 23.51
CA ILE A 710 20.52 3.04 24.31
C ILE A 710 19.40 1.99 24.53
N SER A 711 18.15 2.28 24.21
CA SER A 711 17.05 1.32 24.39
C SER A 711 16.28 1.24 23.10
N MET A 712 16.49 0.15 22.38
CA MET A 712 15.98 -0.05 21.03
C MET A 712 15.34 -1.42 20.90
N LYS A 713 14.23 -1.47 20.17
CA LYS A 713 13.62 -2.73 19.79
C LYS A 713 14.48 -3.42 18.74
N VAL A 714 14.55 -4.75 18.76
CA VAL A 714 15.06 -5.52 17.62
C VAL A 714 14.03 -5.50 16.49
N PRO A 715 14.26 -4.74 15.39
CA PRO A 715 13.26 -4.56 14.35
C PRO A 715 13.16 -5.80 13.46
N GLN A 716 12.00 -5.94 12.80
CA GLN A 716 11.84 -6.92 11.74
C GLN A 716 12.73 -6.63 10.51
N LEU A 717 12.94 -7.64 9.67
CA LEU A 717 13.80 -7.56 8.48
C LEU A 717 13.05 -7.78 7.16
N ARG A 718 11.71 -7.74 7.16
CA ARG A 718 10.91 -8.15 6.01
C ARG A 718 10.82 -7.14 4.86
N ASN A 719 10.88 -5.84 5.14
CA ASN A 719 10.69 -4.78 4.14
C ASN A 719 12.00 -4.05 3.78
N GLN A 720 13.14 -4.73 3.89
CA GLN A 720 14.44 -4.11 3.64
C GLN A 720 14.66 -3.75 2.17
N TYR A 721 13.98 -4.44 1.26
CA TYR A 721 14.06 -4.15 -0.17
C TYR A 721 13.36 -2.83 -0.56
N ASP A 722 12.42 -2.35 0.25
CA ASP A 722 11.70 -1.08 0.03
C ASP A 722 12.51 0.16 0.49
N LYS A 723 13.73 -0.04 1.03
CA LYS A 723 14.55 1.03 1.64
C LYS A 723 15.82 1.35 0.84
N VAL A 724 15.82 1.04 -0.46
CA VAL A 724 16.96 1.28 -1.35
C VAL A 724 17.00 2.75 -1.82
N GLY A 725 17.82 3.09 -2.81
CA GLY A 725 17.86 4.45 -3.40
C GLY A 725 18.77 5.47 -2.71
N PHE A 726 19.31 5.16 -1.53
CA PHE A 726 20.30 5.98 -0.81
C PHE A 726 21.67 5.27 -0.77
N GLU A 727 22.72 5.92 -1.27
CA GLU A 727 24.11 5.48 -1.21
C GLU A 727 25.05 6.70 -1.24
N THR A 728 25.59 7.04 -0.09
CA THR A 728 26.42 8.24 0.10
C THR A 728 27.76 8.17 -0.62
N THR A 729 28.20 6.99 -1.09
CA THR A 729 29.40 6.90 -1.94
C THR A 729 29.16 7.22 -3.41
N GLN A 730 27.90 7.31 -3.83
CA GLN A 730 27.54 7.69 -5.20
C GLN A 730 27.12 9.17 -5.26
N LEU A 731 27.28 9.79 -6.42
CA LEU A 731 26.83 11.17 -6.67
C LEU A 731 25.32 11.27 -6.90
N MET A 732 24.67 10.16 -7.25
CA MET A 732 23.28 10.11 -7.69
C MET A 732 22.47 9.27 -6.72
N ASN A 733 21.43 9.85 -6.14
CA ASN A 733 20.59 9.24 -5.13
C ASN A 733 19.13 9.63 -5.39
N THR A 734 18.22 8.69 -5.17
CA THR A 734 16.77 8.86 -5.31
C THR A 734 16.07 8.88 -3.96
N ALA A 735 16.76 8.50 -2.88
CA ALA A 735 16.29 8.62 -1.50
C ALA A 735 17.31 9.33 -0.60
N GLY A 736 16.83 10.08 0.38
CA GLY A 736 17.65 10.83 1.33
C GLY A 736 17.91 10.15 2.67
N PHE A 737 17.24 9.01 2.90
CA PHE A 737 17.25 8.21 4.11
C PHE A 737 17.30 6.72 3.71
N GLY A 738 17.99 5.90 4.50
CA GLY A 738 18.16 4.48 4.22
C GLY A 738 17.85 3.61 5.43
N TYR A 739 18.88 2.95 5.92
CA TYR A 739 18.86 1.96 6.99
C TYR A 739 19.27 2.59 8.32
N LEU A 740 19.15 1.80 9.40
CA LEU A 740 19.10 2.25 10.80
C LEU A 740 17.77 2.97 11.13
N HIS A 741 17.45 3.10 12.42
CA HIS A 741 16.18 3.71 12.85
C HIS A 741 16.04 5.15 12.37
N ASP A 742 17.12 5.94 12.36
CA ASP A 742 17.16 7.34 11.92
C ASP A 742 17.37 7.51 10.41
N GLY A 743 17.53 6.41 9.68
CA GLY A 743 17.77 6.38 8.23
C GLY A 743 19.17 6.84 7.82
N SER A 744 20.11 6.96 8.76
CA SER A 744 21.42 7.57 8.51
C SER A 744 22.46 6.64 7.91
N VAL A 745 22.24 5.31 7.97
CA VAL A 745 23.09 4.33 7.30
C VAL A 745 22.57 4.14 5.88
N ASP A 746 23.42 4.36 4.88
CA ASP A 746 22.96 4.50 3.51
C ASP A 746 22.53 3.17 2.87
N SER A 747 23.30 2.10 3.06
CA SER A 747 22.99 0.79 2.47
C SER A 747 23.13 -0.39 3.44
N ILE A 748 22.43 -1.50 3.14
CA ILE A 748 22.59 -2.78 3.85
C ILE A 748 24.07 -3.22 3.84
N ALA A 749 24.74 -3.02 2.70
CA ALA A 749 26.15 -3.35 2.56
C ALA A 749 27.01 -2.53 3.53
N ARG A 750 26.73 -1.23 3.70
CA ARG A 750 27.39 -0.37 4.69
C ARG A 750 27.17 -0.88 6.11
N PHE A 751 25.91 -1.09 6.49
CA PHE A 751 25.53 -1.59 7.82
C PHE A 751 26.29 -2.87 8.18
N LEU A 752 26.26 -3.88 7.30
CA LEU A 752 26.91 -5.18 7.53
C LEU A 752 28.44 -5.12 7.54
N ASN A 753 29.04 -4.02 7.08
CA ASN A 753 30.49 -3.82 7.07
C ASN A 753 30.98 -2.90 8.18
N GLU A 754 30.10 -2.42 9.07
CA GLU A 754 30.51 -1.69 10.27
C GLU A 754 31.58 -2.48 11.05
N PRO A 755 32.51 -1.81 11.76
CA PRO A 755 33.63 -2.46 12.45
C PRO A 755 33.22 -3.52 13.47
N VAL A 756 31.99 -3.43 13.97
CA VAL A 756 31.38 -4.38 14.91
C VAL A 756 31.12 -5.75 14.27
N PHE A 757 30.85 -5.78 12.96
CA PHE A 757 30.60 -7.03 12.25
C PHE A 757 31.87 -7.72 11.74
N ASN A 758 31.95 -9.03 11.89
CA ASN A 758 33.02 -9.94 11.46
C ASN A 758 32.78 -10.52 10.06
N VAL A 759 32.30 -9.70 9.11
CA VAL A 759 32.25 -10.10 7.69
C VAL A 759 33.68 -10.24 7.14
N THR A 760 33.89 -11.15 6.19
CA THR A 760 35.24 -11.55 5.72
C THR A 760 35.52 -11.28 4.25
N SER A 761 34.51 -10.93 3.45
CA SER A 761 34.66 -10.63 2.02
C SER A 761 33.45 -9.87 1.45
N ASP A 762 33.64 -9.24 0.28
CA ASP A 762 32.54 -8.64 -0.49
C ASP A 762 31.52 -9.71 -0.93
N GLN A 763 31.93 -10.95 -1.18
CA GLN A 763 31.00 -12.04 -1.50
C GLN A 763 30.11 -12.41 -0.30
N MET A 764 30.69 -12.48 0.90
CA MET A 764 29.89 -12.72 2.12
C MET A 764 28.92 -11.56 2.39
N THR A 765 29.34 -10.32 2.10
CA THR A 765 28.44 -9.15 2.14
C THR A 765 27.30 -9.33 1.15
N ALA A 766 27.59 -9.66 -0.11
CA ALA A 766 26.57 -9.89 -1.14
C ALA A 766 25.60 -11.01 -0.75
N ASP A 767 26.10 -12.12 -0.19
CA ASP A 767 25.27 -13.23 0.27
C ASP A 767 24.30 -12.80 1.38
N LEU A 768 24.75 -11.98 2.34
CA LEU A 768 23.91 -11.42 3.39
C LEU A 768 22.92 -10.37 2.88
N VAL A 769 23.34 -9.48 1.96
CA VAL A 769 22.45 -8.52 1.31
C VAL A 769 21.34 -9.27 0.55
N ALA A 770 21.68 -10.32 -0.19
CA ALA A 770 20.71 -11.16 -0.88
C ALA A 770 19.70 -11.83 0.08
N LEU A 771 20.13 -12.22 1.28
CA LEU A 771 19.20 -12.68 2.33
C LEU A 771 18.28 -11.56 2.81
N MET A 772 18.80 -10.34 3.03
CA MET A 772 18.01 -9.23 3.58
C MET A 772 16.91 -8.79 2.61
N VAL A 773 17.21 -8.66 1.32
CA VAL A 773 16.18 -8.28 0.32
C VAL A 773 15.17 -9.40 0.06
N ALA A 774 15.58 -10.66 0.26
CA ALA A 774 14.72 -11.83 0.10
C ALA A 774 14.12 -12.34 1.43
N PHE A 775 14.12 -11.55 2.52
CA PHE A 775 13.80 -12.07 3.85
C PHE A 775 12.32 -12.44 4.01
N SER A 776 11.42 -11.61 3.50
CA SER A 776 9.96 -11.82 3.57
C SER A 776 9.50 -12.97 2.68
N GLY A 777 8.42 -13.64 3.09
CA GLY A 777 7.81 -14.74 2.35
C GLY A 777 8.55 -16.06 2.52
N SER A 778 9.66 -16.10 3.26
CA SER A 778 10.58 -17.23 3.19
C SER A 778 10.10 -18.53 3.81
N ASP A 779 10.27 -19.63 3.06
CA ASP A 779 10.30 -20.97 3.64
C ASP A 779 11.66 -21.29 4.29
N PHE A 780 11.97 -20.61 5.39
CA PHE A 780 13.20 -20.86 6.13
C PHE A 780 13.25 -22.31 6.64
N PRO A 781 14.42 -22.97 6.60
CA PRO A 781 14.61 -24.27 7.24
C PRO A 781 14.21 -24.22 8.72
N PRO A 782 13.75 -25.34 9.31
CA PRO A 782 13.38 -25.38 10.73
C PRO A 782 14.49 -24.84 11.63
N ARG A 783 14.09 -24.14 12.70
CA ARG A 783 15.03 -23.64 13.71
C ARG A 783 15.69 -24.78 14.47
N THR A 784 16.87 -24.56 15.01
CA THR A 784 17.47 -25.46 16.00
C THR A 784 16.97 -25.19 17.42
N ALA A 785 17.21 -26.11 18.35
CA ALA A 785 16.82 -25.93 19.76
C ALA A 785 17.61 -24.81 20.47
N LEU A 786 18.73 -24.36 19.90
CA LEU A 786 19.54 -23.25 20.40
C LEU A 786 19.06 -21.89 19.86
N GLU A 787 18.33 -21.88 18.74
CA GLU A 787 17.74 -20.68 18.17
C GLU A 787 16.48 -20.28 18.95
N PRO A 788 16.36 -19.00 19.35
CA PRO A 788 15.13 -18.50 19.94
C PRO A 788 13.94 -18.63 18.99
N PRO A 789 12.75 -18.99 19.50
CA PRO A 789 11.53 -18.91 18.73
C PRO A 789 11.27 -17.47 18.28
N GLY A 790 11.01 -17.28 16.98
CA GLY A 790 10.50 -16.00 16.48
C GLY A 790 8.99 -15.93 16.46
N VAL A 791 8.49 -14.71 16.32
CA VAL A 791 7.05 -14.45 16.16
C VAL A 791 6.56 -14.83 14.78
N ALA A 792 5.30 -15.25 14.69
CA ALA A 792 4.67 -15.54 13.41
C ALA A 792 4.56 -14.28 12.55
N GLY A 793 4.80 -14.43 11.24
CA GLY A 793 4.62 -13.38 10.23
C GLY A 793 3.41 -13.64 9.35
N LYS A 794 2.86 -12.58 8.78
CA LYS A 794 1.83 -12.58 7.73
C LYS A 794 2.42 -12.26 6.37
N ASP A 795 3.32 -13.14 5.92
CA ASP A 795 3.97 -13.00 4.62
C ASP A 795 3.20 -13.75 3.55
N THR A 796 3.14 -13.18 2.37
CA THR A 796 2.54 -13.84 1.22
C THR A 796 3.58 -14.70 0.49
N HIS A 797 3.19 -15.91 0.11
CA HIS A 797 4.04 -16.83 -0.63
C HIS A 797 4.37 -16.25 -2.02
N ALA A 798 5.62 -16.35 -2.47
CA ALA A 798 6.13 -15.74 -3.70
C ALA A 798 5.36 -16.10 -5.00
N ALA A 799 4.82 -17.32 -5.09
CA ALA A 799 3.96 -17.72 -6.21
C ALA A 799 2.59 -17.03 -6.25
N VAL A 800 2.07 -16.48 -5.15
CA VAL A 800 0.75 -15.84 -5.14
C VAL A 800 0.74 -14.69 -6.13
N GLY A 801 -0.36 -14.54 -6.86
CA GLY A 801 -0.49 -13.54 -7.91
C GLY A 801 -0.06 -14.04 -9.28
N TRP A 802 0.88 -14.99 -9.37
CA TRP A 802 1.30 -15.53 -10.66
C TRP A 802 0.09 -16.06 -11.45
N GLN A 803 -0.08 -15.53 -12.65
CA GLN A 803 -1.22 -15.81 -13.50
C GLN A 803 -0.79 -16.02 -14.96
N THR A 804 -1.56 -16.83 -15.69
CA THR A 804 -1.43 -16.97 -17.14
C THR A 804 -2.76 -17.34 -17.78
N THR A 805 -3.03 -16.80 -18.98
CA THR A 805 -4.24 -17.12 -19.76
C THR A 805 -3.90 -18.06 -20.90
N LEU A 806 -4.33 -19.33 -20.79
CA LEU A 806 -4.20 -20.33 -21.83
C LEU A 806 -5.28 -20.10 -22.89
N ARG A 807 -4.84 -19.64 -24.06
CA ARG A 807 -5.73 -19.25 -25.17
C ARG A 807 -6.09 -20.41 -26.09
N ASP A 808 -5.14 -21.30 -26.33
CA ASP A 808 -5.30 -22.47 -27.19
C ASP A 808 -4.42 -23.59 -26.65
N ALA A 809 -5.02 -24.68 -26.19
CA ALA A 809 -4.30 -25.85 -25.71
C ALA A 809 -3.45 -26.53 -26.81
N GLY A 810 -3.84 -26.38 -28.08
CA GLY A 810 -3.12 -26.89 -29.23
C GLY A 810 -1.93 -26.03 -29.65
N ASN A 811 -1.87 -24.77 -29.22
CA ASN A 811 -0.79 -23.83 -29.53
C ASN A 811 -0.50 -22.90 -28.34
N PRO A 812 -0.01 -23.45 -27.20
CA PRO A 812 0.28 -22.66 -26.00
C PRO A 812 1.49 -21.75 -26.21
N GLU A 813 1.57 -20.68 -25.42
CA GLU A 813 2.74 -19.80 -25.41
C GLU A 813 4.00 -20.53 -24.90
N PRO A 814 5.21 -20.15 -25.33
CA PRO A 814 6.45 -20.78 -24.88
C PRO A 814 6.56 -20.81 -23.35
N GLY A 815 6.73 -22.01 -22.77
CA GLY A 815 6.87 -22.20 -21.32
C GLY A 815 5.56 -22.14 -20.52
N GLN A 816 4.43 -21.78 -21.13
CA GLN A 816 3.14 -21.61 -20.45
C GLN A 816 2.65 -22.90 -19.76
N LEU A 817 2.73 -24.04 -20.44
CA LEU A 817 2.33 -25.32 -19.85
C LEU A 817 3.28 -25.76 -18.72
N THR A 818 4.55 -25.38 -18.79
CA THR A 818 5.52 -25.60 -17.70
C THR A 818 5.16 -24.75 -16.50
N LEU A 819 4.79 -23.48 -16.70
CA LEU A 819 4.31 -22.61 -15.64
C LEU A 819 3.05 -23.18 -14.96
N ILE A 820 2.03 -23.59 -15.73
CA ILE A 820 0.81 -24.22 -15.18
C ILE A 820 1.16 -25.49 -14.38
N SER A 821 2.08 -26.31 -14.89
CA SER A 821 2.55 -27.50 -14.16
C SER A 821 3.23 -27.13 -12.84
N ASN A 822 4.03 -26.07 -12.82
CA ASN A 822 4.67 -25.55 -11.60
C ASN A 822 3.64 -24.97 -10.62
N MET A 823 2.62 -24.25 -11.09
CA MET A 823 1.51 -23.76 -10.26
C MET A 823 0.79 -24.91 -9.56
N ILE A 824 0.47 -25.98 -10.29
CA ILE A 824 -0.14 -27.20 -9.73
C ILE A 824 0.82 -27.87 -8.73
N ALA A 825 2.12 -27.92 -9.03
CA ALA A 825 3.12 -28.50 -8.13
C ALA A 825 3.20 -27.75 -6.79
N VAL A 826 3.22 -26.41 -6.82
CA VAL A 826 3.22 -25.58 -5.60
C VAL A 826 1.88 -25.71 -4.86
N ALA A 827 0.74 -25.71 -5.54
CA ALA A 827 -0.57 -25.95 -4.91
C ALA A 827 -0.66 -27.31 -4.20
N ASN A 828 -0.01 -28.36 -4.74
CA ASN A 828 0.08 -29.67 -4.08
C ASN A 828 0.88 -29.66 -2.77
N THR A 829 1.72 -28.65 -2.53
CA THR A 829 2.38 -28.47 -1.22
C THR A 829 1.41 -27.95 -0.14
N ASN A 830 0.18 -27.59 -0.52
CA ASN A 830 -0.86 -27.02 0.33
C ASN A 830 -0.48 -25.68 0.98
N LYS A 831 0.50 -24.97 0.40
CA LYS A 831 0.92 -23.62 0.85
C LYS A 831 0.21 -22.47 0.12
N VAL A 832 -0.38 -22.75 -1.03
CA VAL A 832 -1.13 -21.79 -1.86
C VAL A 832 -2.41 -22.45 -2.37
N GLY A 833 -3.36 -21.62 -2.79
CA GLY A 833 -4.49 -22.03 -3.61
C GLY A 833 -4.16 -21.89 -5.10
N LEU A 834 -4.93 -22.56 -5.96
CA LEU A 834 -4.89 -22.38 -7.40
C LEU A 834 -6.32 -22.35 -7.92
N VAL A 835 -6.65 -21.32 -8.69
CA VAL A 835 -7.97 -21.15 -9.30
C VAL A 835 -7.85 -21.03 -10.81
N VAL A 836 -8.93 -21.34 -11.52
CA VAL A 836 -9.08 -21.10 -12.95
C VAL A 836 -10.38 -20.35 -13.17
N LYS A 837 -10.36 -19.25 -13.94
CA LYS A 837 -11.56 -18.55 -14.42
C LYS A 837 -11.50 -18.49 -15.95
N GLY A 838 -12.64 -18.53 -16.61
CA GLY A 838 -12.69 -18.49 -18.06
C GLY A 838 -14.08 -18.73 -18.61
N VAL A 839 -14.15 -19.14 -19.87
CA VAL A 839 -15.42 -19.43 -20.56
C VAL A 839 -15.44 -20.89 -21.00
N GLN A 840 -16.57 -21.56 -20.79
CA GLN A 840 -16.81 -22.90 -21.30
C GLN A 840 -18.24 -22.99 -21.86
N GLY A 841 -18.36 -23.35 -23.14
CA GLY A 841 -19.67 -23.44 -23.80
C GLY A 841 -20.39 -22.09 -23.92
N GLY A 842 -19.65 -20.98 -23.98
CA GLY A 842 -20.20 -19.62 -24.04
C GLY A 842 -20.61 -19.04 -22.69
N VAL A 843 -20.37 -19.77 -21.59
CA VAL A 843 -20.76 -19.38 -20.23
C VAL A 843 -19.50 -19.11 -19.40
N ALA A 844 -19.52 -18.06 -18.57
CA ALA A 844 -18.47 -17.79 -17.60
C ALA A 844 -18.41 -18.88 -16.53
N ARG A 845 -17.22 -19.42 -16.26
CA ARG A 845 -17.00 -20.54 -15.34
C ARG A 845 -15.80 -20.33 -14.42
N GLY A 846 -15.82 -21.02 -13.30
CA GLY A 846 -14.75 -21.04 -12.31
C GLY A 846 -14.42 -22.43 -11.78
N TRP A 847 -13.16 -22.59 -11.37
CA TRP A 847 -12.65 -23.82 -10.75
C TRP A 847 -11.66 -23.50 -9.64
N ARG A 848 -11.63 -24.33 -8.59
CA ARG A 848 -10.57 -24.33 -7.58
C ARG A 848 -9.85 -25.67 -7.56
N TYR A 849 -8.55 -25.66 -7.35
CA TYR A 849 -7.75 -26.88 -7.21
C TYR A 849 -8.06 -27.59 -5.89
N SER A 850 -8.44 -28.87 -5.96
CA SER A 850 -8.79 -29.68 -4.77
C SER A 850 -7.73 -30.73 -4.40
N GLY A 851 -6.59 -30.74 -5.10
CA GLY A 851 -5.53 -31.74 -4.93
C GLY A 851 -5.63 -32.92 -5.91
N GLY A 852 -4.54 -33.67 -6.07
CA GLY A 852 -4.52 -34.90 -6.86
C GLY A 852 -4.77 -34.71 -8.36
N ASN A 853 -4.44 -33.53 -8.89
CA ASN A 853 -4.74 -33.10 -10.28
C ASN A 853 -6.23 -32.99 -10.60
N ILE A 854 -7.05 -32.70 -9.58
CA ILE A 854 -8.49 -32.48 -9.71
C ILE A 854 -8.81 -31.04 -9.37
N PHE A 855 -9.73 -30.47 -10.16
CA PHE A 855 -10.34 -29.17 -9.94
C PHE A 855 -11.82 -29.38 -9.62
N GLN A 856 -12.29 -28.76 -8.53
CA GLN A 856 -13.70 -28.60 -8.24
C GLN A 856 -14.23 -27.44 -9.10
N SER A 857 -15.31 -27.67 -9.83
CA SER A 857 -15.99 -26.59 -10.56
C SER A 857 -16.86 -25.76 -9.63
N ASP A 858 -17.22 -24.58 -10.09
CA ASP A 858 -18.36 -23.75 -9.67
C ASP A 858 -19.75 -24.40 -9.76
N ARG A 859 -19.82 -25.69 -10.09
CA ARG A 859 -20.99 -26.55 -9.89
C ARG A 859 -20.62 -27.65 -8.91
N ALA A 860 -21.33 -27.78 -7.81
CA ALA A 860 -20.98 -28.69 -6.72
C ALA A 860 -20.92 -30.16 -7.15
N ALA A 861 -21.73 -30.54 -8.12
CA ALA A 861 -21.77 -31.90 -8.68
C ALA A 861 -20.68 -32.18 -9.73
N GLU A 862 -19.86 -31.19 -10.09
CA GLU A 862 -18.91 -31.26 -11.20
C GLU A 862 -17.45 -31.15 -10.73
N THR A 863 -16.61 -32.08 -11.19
CA THR A 863 -15.15 -31.98 -11.06
C THR A 863 -14.49 -32.25 -12.41
N MET A 864 -13.31 -31.67 -12.62
CA MET A 864 -12.51 -31.85 -13.83
C MET A 864 -11.08 -32.24 -13.48
N SER A 865 -10.47 -33.10 -14.29
CA SER A 865 -9.03 -33.31 -14.18
C SER A 865 -8.27 -32.11 -14.76
N ALA A 866 -7.08 -31.83 -14.23
CA ALA A 866 -6.22 -30.75 -14.72
C ALA A 866 -5.98 -30.86 -16.23
N ALA A 867 -5.76 -32.09 -16.73
CA ALA A 867 -5.54 -32.33 -18.15
C ALA A 867 -6.80 -32.07 -19.00
N ALA A 868 -7.99 -32.45 -18.51
CA ALA A 868 -9.24 -32.20 -19.22
C ALA A 868 -9.58 -30.70 -19.25
N LEU A 869 -9.39 -30.01 -18.12
CA LEU A 869 -9.59 -28.55 -18.04
C LEU A 869 -8.64 -27.83 -18.99
N GLN A 870 -7.34 -28.14 -18.95
CA GLN A 870 -6.36 -27.55 -19.84
C GLN A 870 -6.70 -27.80 -21.32
N ALA A 871 -7.12 -29.02 -21.68
CA ALA A 871 -7.49 -29.38 -23.05
C ALA A 871 -8.76 -28.68 -23.55
N SER A 872 -9.56 -28.07 -22.66
CA SER A 872 -10.76 -27.32 -23.03
C SER A 872 -10.49 -25.87 -23.44
N ALA A 873 -9.27 -25.36 -23.22
CA ALA A 873 -8.90 -24.02 -23.64
C ALA A 873 -8.80 -23.92 -25.17
N ALA A 874 -9.54 -22.98 -25.74
CA ALA A 874 -9.56 -22.65 -27.16
C ALA A 874 -9.93 -21.16 -27.35
N PRO A 875 -9.70 -20.56 -28.52
CA PRO A 875 -10.14 -19.18 -28.78
C PRO A 875 -11.65 -18.99 -28.53
N GLY A 876 -12.02 -18.02 -27.70
CA GLY A 876 -13.38 -17.80 -27.18
C GLY A 876 -13.77 -18.71 -26.00
N SER A 877 -12.84 -19.49 -25.48
CA SER A 877 -12.95 -20.34 -24.28
C SER A 877 -11.61 -20.33 -23.54
N GLU A 878 -11.00 -19.15 -23.43
CA GLU A 878 -9.74 -18.94 -22.76
C GLU A 878 -9.86 -19.28 -21.26
N LEU A 879 -8.78 -19.84 -20.70
CA LEU A 879 -8.70 -20.22 -19.28
C LEU A 879 -7.54 -19.50 -18.60
N THR A 880 -7.86 -18.70 -17.60
CA THR A 880 -6.89 -17.95 -16.79
C THR A 880 -6.60 -18.70 -15.49
N TYR A 881 -5.38 -19.21 -15.35
CA TYR A 881 -4.88 -19.87 -14.14
C TYR A 881 -4.24 -18.83 -13.23
N THR A 882 -4.62 -18.80 -11.95
CA THR A 882 -4.07 -17.85 -10.96
C THR A 882 -3.73 -18.57 -9.66
N VAL A 883 -2.51 -18.38 -9.17
CA VAL A 883 -2.12 -18.81 -7.82
C VAL A 883 -2.63 -17.78 -6.81
N VAL A 884 -3.33 -18.23 -5.79
CA VAL A 884 -4.00 -17.36 -4.80
C VAL A 884 -3.56 -17.71 -3.38
N PRO A 885 -3.72 -16.80 -2.39
CA PRO A 885 -3.42 -17.13 -1.00
C PRO A 885 -4.17 -18.38 -0.54
N LYS A 886 -3.52 -19.22 0.25
CA LYS A 886 -4.18 -20.41 0.78
C LYS A 886 -5.38 -20.02 1.66
N GLY A 887 -6.51 -20.68 1.43
CA GLY A 887 -7.79 -20.41 2.08
C GLY A 887 -8.70 -19.46 1.30
N SER A 888 -8.17 -18.74 0.30
CA SER A 888 -8.94 -17.84 -0.55
C SER A 888 -9.48 -18.50 -1.83
N GLU A 889 -9.00 -19.70 -2.17
CA GLU A 889 -9.33 -20.38 -3.44
C GLU A 889 -10.82 -20.71 -3.62
N THR A 890 -11.57 -20.85 -2.53
CA THR A 890 -13.03 -21.01 -2.61
C THR A 890 -13.67 -19.71 -3.07
N ARG A 891 -13.38 -18.62 -2.35
CA ARG A 891 -13.91 -17.28 -2.62
C ARG A 891 -13.62 -16.81 -4.04
N ILE A 892 -12.36 -16.92 -4.43
CA ILE A 892 -11.91 -16.40 -5.72
C ILE A 892 -12.32 -17.35 -6.86
N GLY A 893 -12.36 -18.66 -6.58
CA GLY A 893 -12.57 -19.68 -7.59
C GLY A 893 -14.04 -19.90 -7.93
N ILE A 894 -14.87 -20.22 -6.94
CA ILE A 894 -16.12 -20.95 -7.16
C ILE A 894 -17.31 -20.54 -6.28
N ASP A 895 -17.13 -19.70 -5.27
CA ASP A 895 -18.17 -19.31 -4.29
C ASP A 895 -17.83 -17.91 -3.78
N ARG A 896 -18.23 -16.89 -4.55
CA ARG A 896 -17.73 -15.51 -4.49
C ARG A 896 -18.09 -14.78 -3.19
N ASP A 897 -19.22 -15.08 -2.56
CA ASP A 897 -19.69 -14.46 -1.32
C ASP A 897 -19.57 -15.37 -0.08
N LEU A 898 -19.23 -16.65 -0.26
CA LEU A 898 -18.98 -17.65 0.78
C LEU A 898 -20.23 -18.02 1.57
N ASP A 899 -21.40 -17.98 0.94
CA ASP A 899 -22.65 -18.47 1.51
C ASP A 899 -22.74 -20.02 1.50
N GLY A 900 -21.84 -20.69 0.76
CA GLY A 900 -21.75 -22.14 0.64
C GLY A 900 -22.45 -22.72 -0.59
N HIS A 901 -23.04 -21.87 -1.44
CA HIS A 901 -23.51 -22.17 -2.78
C HIS A 901 -22.43 -21.79 -3.80
N PHE A 902 -22.30 -22.55 -4.88
CA PHE A 902 -21.26 -22.27 -5.86
C PHE A 902 -21.78 -21.36 -6.96
N ASP A 903 -20.92 -20.46 -7.45
CA ASP A 903 -21.26 -19.35 -8.36
C ASP A 903 -22.19 -19.79 -9.50
N ARG A 904 -21.94 -20.96 -10.12
CA ARG A 904 -22.74 -21.42 -11.26
C ARG A 904 -24.01 -22.15 -10.84
N ASP A 905 -24.03 -22.83 -9.70
CA ASP A 905 -25.26 -23.43 -9.16
C ASP A 905 -26.28 -22.35 -8.78
N GLU A 906 -25.81 -21.18 -8.31
CA GLU A 906 -26.61 -19.98 -8.08
C GLU A 906 -27.12 -19.38 -9.38
N LEU A 907 -26.23 -19.07 -10.34
CA LEU A 907 -26.61 -18.47 -11.61
C LEU A 907 -27.54 -19.37 -12.43
N ASP A 908 -27.39 -20.70 -12.36
CA ASP A 908 -28.32 -21.66 -12.99
C ASP A 908 -29.73 -21.62 -12.36
N GLN A 909 -29.90 -20.97 -11.21
CA GLN A 909 -31.15 -20.84 -10.44
C GLN A 909 -31.46 -19.38 -10.07
N CYS A 910 -31.01 -18.43 -10.90
CA CYS A 910 -31.21 -16.99 -10.77
C CYS A 910 -30.66 -16.32 -9.49
N GLY A 911 -29.77 -16.97 -8.75
CA GLY A 911 -29.06 -16.35 -7.65
C GLY A 911 -27.97 -15.37 -8.13
N ASP A 912 -27.57 -14.45 -7.28
CA ASP A 912 -26.45 -13.54 -7.49
C ASP A 912 -25.26 -13.94 -6.60
N PRO A 913 -24.17 -14.50 -7.18
CA PRO A 913 -22.96 -14.88 -6.44
C PRO A 913 -22.25 -13.72 -5.72
N ALA A 914 -22.70 -12.48 -5.90
CA ALA A 914 -22.22 -11.31 -5.17
C ALA A 914 -23.03 -11.02 -3.89
N ASN A 915 -24.09 -11.77 -3.61
CA ASN A 915 -25.04 -11.46 -2.56
C ASN A 915 -25.39 -12.72 -1.77
N ALA A 916 -24.81 -12.84 -0.57
CA ALA A 916 -25.00 -14.02 0.29
C ALA A 916 -26.44 -14.23 0.79
N ALA A 917 -27.36 -13.29 0.53
CA ALA A 917 -28.79 -13.47 0.78
C ALA A 917 -29.52 -14.13 -0.41
N SER A 918 -28.90 -14.14 -1.61
CA SER A 918 -29.45 -14.57 -2.88
C SER A 918 -29.09 -16.03 -3.22
N THR A 919 -29.57 -16.98 -2.41
CA THR A 919 -29.25 -18.40 -2.57
C THR A 919 -30.00 -19.06 -3.75
N PRO A 920 -29.55 -20.22 -4.29
CA PRO A 920 -30.23 -20.91 -5.38
C PRO A 920 -31.70 -21.24 -5.06
N GLY A 921 -32.63 -20.79 -5.91
CA GLY A 921 -34.06 -21.01 -5.74
C GLY A 921 -34.75 -20.07 -4.75
N ASN A 922 -34.04 -19.09 -4.18
CA ASN A 922 -34.58 -17.98 -3.40
C ASN A 922 -34.12 -16.67 -4.06
N ILE A 923 -34.86 -16.27 -5.08
CA ILE A 923 -34.54 -15.14 -5.94
C ILE A 923 -35.18 -13.91 -5.29
N GLY A 924 -34.39 -12.91 -4.90
CA GLY A 924 -34.98 -11.63 -4.48
C GLY A 924 -35.80 -11.02 -5.63
N VAL A 925 -36.86 -10.28 -5.32
CA VAL A 925 -37.77 -9.68 -6.34
C VAL A 925 -37.44 -8.24 -6.70
N ASP A 926 -36.23 -7.78 -6.34
CA ASP A 926 -35.69 -6.47 -6.71
C ASP A 926 -35.33 -6.40 -8.22
N ILE A 927 -36.33 -6.11 -9.04
CA ILE A 927 -36.28 -6.08 -10.50
C ILE A 927 -35.70 -4.75 -11.00
N ASP A 928 -35.83 -3.66 -10.24
CA ASP A 928 -35.33 -2.35 -10.64
C ASP A 928 -33.99 -1.92 -9.98
N GLN A 929 -33.46 -2.76 -9.10
CA GLN A 929 -32.16 -2.62 -8.41
C GLN A 929 -32.06 -1.50 -7.40
N ASP A 930 -33.16 -1.13 -6.76
CA ASP A 930 -33.13 -0.12 -5.71
C ASP A 930 -32.85 -0.70 -4.31
N PHE A 931 -32.78 -2.03 -4.20
CA PHE A 931 -32.57 -2.80 -2.97
C PHE A 931 -33.75 -2.80 -1.99
N ASP A 932 -34.93 -2.31 -2.39
CA ASP A 932 -36.17 -2.34 -1.63
C ASP A 932 -37.22 -3.18 -2.37
N GLU A 933 -37.52 -4.38 -1.87
CA GLU A 933 -38.57 -5.23 -2.47
C GLU A 933 -39.97 -4.63 -2.27
N ASP A 934 -40.48 -3.89 -3.26
CA ASP A 934 -41.69 -3.09 -3.11
C ASP A 934 -42.67 -3.14 -4.30
N LEU A 935 -43.56 -2.13 -4.43
CA LEU A 935 -44.57 -2.09 -5.49
C LEU A 935 -44.02 -1.63 -6.85
N ASP A 936 -42.87 -0.97 -6.86
CA ASP A 936 -42.19 -0.50 -8.07
C ASP A 936 -41.57 -1.70 -8.79
N ASP A 937 -41.10 -2.73 -8.08
CA ASP A 937 -40.72 -4.05 -8.64
C ASP A 937 -41.88 -4.76 -9.30
N VAL A 938 -43.06 -4.75 -8.67
CA VAL A 938 -44.28 -5.34 -9.24
C VAL A 938 -44.65 -4.62 -10.54
N SER A 939 -44.44 -3.30 -10.57
CA SER A 939 -44.70 -2.47 -11.74
C SER A 939 -43.70 -2.78 -12.86
N ALA A 940 -42.42 -2.94 -12.53
CA ALA A 940 -41.37 -3.33 -13.48
C ALA A 940 -41.59 -4.74 -14.03
N PHE A 941 -41.90 -5.71 -13.17
CA PHE A 941 -42.26 -7.08 -13.55
C PHE A 941 -43.46 -7.10 -14.49
N THR A 942 -44.54 -6.41 -14.11
CA THR A 942 -45.78 -6.39 -14.89
C THR A 942 -45.55 -5.76 -16.26
N ALA A 943 -44.75 -4.69 -16.30
CA ALA A 943 -44.36 -4.04 -17.54
C ALA A 943 -43.56 -5.00 -18.45
N ALA A 944 -42.62 -5.77 -17.89
CA ALA A 944 -41.89 -6.78 -18.66
C ALA A 944 -42.81 -7.92 -19.15
N LEU A 945 -43.66 -8.45 -18.26
CA LEU A 945 -44.60 -9.53 -18.54
C LEU A 945 -45.60 -9.19 -19.65
N VAL A 946 -46.03 -7.93 -19.73
CA VAL A 946 -46.96 -7.45 -20.77
C VAL A 946 -46.25 -6.86 -21.99
N GLY A 947 -44.92 -6.99 -22.08
CA GLY A 947 -44.12 -6.57 -23.22
C GLY A 947 -44.03 -5.05 -23.41
N MET A 948 -44.07 -4.29 -22.32
CA MET A 948 -43.77 -2.85 -22.36
C MET A 948 -42.28 -2.62 -22.66
N PRO A 949 -41.91 -1.44 -23.20
CA PRO A 949 -40.51 -1.10 -23.41
C PRO A 949 -39.78 -1.00 -22.07
N MET A 950 -38.86 -1.95 -21.81
CA MET A 950 -38.02 -2.01 -20.62
C MET A 950 -36.54 -1.83 -20.99
N SER A 951 -35.69 -1.61 -19.98
CA SER A 951 -34.25 -1.88 -20.14
C SER A 951 -34.04 -3.40 -20.31
N PRO A 952 -33.01 -3.84 -21.06
CA PRO A 952 -32.65 -5.27 -21.15
C PRO A 952 -32.38 -5.91 -19.78
N ALA A 953 -31.85 -5.14 -18.82
CA ALA A 953 -31.60 -5.60 -17.46
C ALA A 953 -32.90 -5.92 -16.71
N HIS A 954 -33.93 -5.07 -16.81
CA HIS A 954 -35.24 -5.35 -16.18
C HIS A 954 -35.92 -6.56 -16.81
N LEU A 955 -35.77 -6.76 -18.12
CA LEU A 955 -36.28 -7.95 -18.81
C LEU A 955 -35.63 -9.24 -18.29
N VAL A 956 -34.31 -9.24 -18.11
CA VAL A 956 -33.59 -10.40 -17.57
C VAL A 956 -33.99 -10.70 -16.12
N ARG A 957 -34.18 -9.66 -15.29
CA ARG A 957 -34.59 -9.83 -13.88
C ARG A 957 -36.05 -10.26 -13.72
N SER A 958 -36.89 -9.89 -14.67
CA SER A 958 -38.31 -10.29 -14.66
C SER A 958 -38.50 -11.77 -15.07
N ASP A 959 -37.45 -12.44 -15.54
CA ASP A 959 -37.42 -13.88 -15.77
C ASP A 959 -37.02 -14.59 -14.47
N LEU A 960 -37.98 -14.69 -13.57
CA LEU A 960 -37.81 -15.23 -12.21
C LEU A 960 -37.71 -16.75 -12.17
N ASN A 961 -37.69 -17.42 -13.32
CA ASN A 961 -37.44 -18.86 -13.39
C ASN A 961 -36.23 -19.22 -14.27
N CYS A 962 -35.56 -18.21 -14.83
CA CYS A 962 -34.38 -18.34 -15.70
C CYS A 962 -34.62 -19.24 -16.93
N ASP A 963 -35.80 -19.19 -17.53
CA ASP A 963 -36.10 -19.89 -18.80
C ASP A 963 -35.81 -19.04 -20.06
N GLU A 964 -35.18 -17.88 -19.85
CA GLU A 964 -34.88 -16.84 -20.83
C GLU A 964 -36.14 -16.16 -21.41
N ALA A 965 -37.30 -16.29 -20.76
CA ALA A 965 -38.55 -15.72 -21.21
C ALA A 965 -39.43 -15.20 -20.07
N VAL A 966 -39.57 -13.87 -19.96
CA VAL A 966 -40.59 -13.27 -19.09
C VAL A 966 -42.00 -13.66 -19.57
N ASN A 967 -42.66 -14.52 -18.81
CA ASN A 967 -43.90 -15.15 -19.17
C ASN A 967 -44.76 -15.48 -17.92
N GLY A 968 -45.92 -16.12 -18.14
CA GLY A 968 -46.84 -16.42 -17.04
C GLY A 968 -46.29 -17.36 -15.97
N LEU A 969 -45.19 -18.06 -16.25
CA LEU A 969 -44.51 -18.96 -15.32
C LEU A 969 -43.70 -18.19 -14.26
N ASP A 970 -43.35 -16.93 -14.51
CA ASP A 970 -42.62 -16.05 -13.59
C ASP A 970 -43.53 -15.43 -12.52
N ILE A 971 -44.85 -15.48 -12.73
CA ILE A 971 -45.82 -14.90 -11.78
C ILE A 971 -45.78 -15.61 -10.44
N GLN A 972 -45.63 -16.94 -10.44
CA GLN A 972 -45.66 -17.71 -9.20
C GLN A 972 -44.43 -17.45 -8.32
N PRO A 973 -43.19 -17.47 -8.85
CA PRO A 973 -42.01 -16.99 -8.12
C PRO A 973 -42.19 -15.58 -7.55
N MET A 974 -42.70 -14.63 -8.34
CA MET A 974 -42.96 -13.25 -7.88
C MET A 974 -43.91 -13.20 -6.68
N VAL A 975 -44.98 -14.00 -6.74
CA VAL A 975 -45.99 -14.07 -5.67
C VAL A 975 -45.45 -14.74 -4.42
N ASP A 976 -44.63 -15.78 -4.57
CA ASP A 976 -44.08 -16.53 -3.44
C ASP A 976 -43.13 -15.64 -2.62
N VAL A 977 -42.31 -14.82 -3.28
CA VAL A 977 -41.41 -13.87 -2.62
C VAL A 977 -42.17 -12.74 -1.93
N LEU A 978 -43.11 -12.07 -2.61
CA LEU A 978 -43.92 -10.98 -2.02
C LEU A 978 -44.77 -11.42 -0.82
N LEU A 979 -45.11 -12.70 -0.74
CA LEU A 979 -45.88 -13.27 0.36
C LEU A 979 -45.01 -13.92 1.45
N GLY A 980 -43.69 -13.99 1.25
CA GLY A 980 -42.74 -14.65 2.13
C GLY A 980 -43.03 -16.14 2.35
N LEU A 981 -43.40 -16.85 1.28
CA LEU A 981 -43.90 -18.24 1.30
C LEU A 981 -42.82 -19.30 1.06
#